data_AF-A0A9Q0S777-F1
#
_entry.id   AF-A0A9Q0S777-F1
#
_cell.length_a   1.000
_cell.length_b   1.000
_cell.length_c   1.000
_cell.angle_alpha   90.00
_cell.angle_beta   90.00
_cell.angle_gamma   90.00
#
_symmetry.space_group_name_H-M   'P 1'
#
loop_
_entity.id
_entity.type
_entity.pdbx_description
1 polymer ?
#
loop_
_entity_poly.entity_id
_entity_poly.type
_entity_poly.pdbx_seq_one_letter_code
_entity_poly.pdbx_strand_id
1 'polypeptide(L)'
;MDGGSLSRNPLAGPSETFKDHCNKTVDIYEDVASPEVTNQNRGRPMTCWYRFRSFRGAPRDWVLRLRFKKFKVGSLVNATYCEGGFLQIVDGNAKTDVSNRREPGMFCGEAEQPQTFISETSYVKILFHADNFTDQTYFSFDSRAEQQMEVYLRYGQHPELYPNRRGEIVQGSYCEREFRDCRLQTCYVQSPAYPGLYPRALNCRYRLHTRQPFIKLYLQNEHFSVDGQRCENIMTCPMREIGSGNEHCPYDWLAVYDGRDDHAPLIGKFCGVGKFPFSIIGTSQYMFVEFMSSPAGPLLNTGFHFNVGNWPGHVDTAGVKSGACDWLLSSDALRESNGSEGIFLSIAHWYPPNTSCSYLIQGNEGEVVRLYFPSFRINRIEAAINKMSIDCAESLTIYDSATPDPARIIKTFCDTFSRPMEKVDFVSTGRSLHVRFESKTGSYSGSSLYYWAHYDFFNNTKFGDAVPNTLCDEIFYAWKHQRGNIRSSLNTLIYKRTSGSDVRCQYRFVTDKRLFARVVIEVTAVTFKEIPYNLNTCTRCHEERVDKLVIWEEKEKVQNHLACFCDNIPRAVRVISSGELISLEMIVQGQHATTSYFKNQNPLFQANYEFAHGPLCGPITLGPSPDGELVFPFRNAIGYPHVGDQKREKCIWELKVAAQRDLWMHLDKARFSDKSCDMGKLEVYLAGRLEPRFIICPDNISLARDLAILSAAELGALDNENEPLPVLIQKI
;
A
#
# COMPACT_ATOMS: atom_id res chain seq x y z
N MET A 1 -7.23 91.08 -58.02
CA MET A 1 -6.66 90.71 -59.34
C MET A 1 -5.15 90.75 -59.21
N ASP A 2 -4.56 89.60 -59.50
CA ASP A 2 -3.21 89.31 -60.01
C ASP A 2 -2.04 90.25 -59.75
N GLY A 3 -0.92 89.61 -59.38
CA GLY A 3 0.28 89.68 -60.21
C GLY A 3 1.54 90.16 -59.51
N GLY A 4 2.54 89.27 -59.38
CA GLY A 4 3.89 89.63 -58.96
C GLY A 4 4.85 88.44 -58.89
N SER A 5 5.37 88.04 -60.06
CA SER A 5 6.38 87.00 -60.28
C SER A 5 7.79 87.41 -59.85
N LEU A 6 8.58 86.45 -59.31
CA LEU A 6 10.04 86.54 -59.19
C LEU A 6 10.70 85.20 -59.61
N SER A 7 11.87 85.35 -60.24
CA SER A 7 12.63 84.41 -61.06
C SER A 7 13.42 83.31 -60.30
N ARG A 8 13.58 82.16 -60.98
CA ARG A 8 14.54 81.06 -60.69
C ARG A 8 15.98 81.49 -61.04
N ASN A 9 17.06 81.00 -60.41
CA ASN A 9 17.60 79.61 -60.39
C ASN A 9 18.88 79.59 -59.48
N PRO A 10 19.57 78.46 -59.23
CA PRO A 10 19.25 77.31 -58.39
C PRO A 10 20.28 77.10 -57.23
N LEU A 11 19.87 76.57 -56.08
CA LEU A 11 20.78 76.22 -54.97
C LEU A 11 20.82 74.71 -54.74
N ALA A 12 22.06 74.20 -54.76
CA ALA A 12 22.62 72.98 -54.22
C ALA A 12 21.67 71.95 -53.59
N GLY A 13 21.67 70.73 -54.15
CA GLY A 13 21.12 69.55 -53.49
C GLY A 13 21.95 69.13 -52.27
N PRO A 14 21.32 68.64 -51.19
CA PRO A 14 22.02 68.06 -50.08
C PRO A 14 22.37 66.60 -50.39
N SER A 15 23.65 66.26 -50.20
CA SER A 15 24.20 64.91 -50.24
C SER A 15 23.44 63.97 -49.29
N GLU A 16 22.81 62.94 -49.84
CA GLU A 16 22.30 61.80 -49.08
C GLU A 16 23.46 61.11 -48.35
N THR A 17 23.43 61.21 -47.03
CA THR A 17 24.31 60.46 -46.14
C THR A 17 23.70 59.07 -45.95
N PHE A 18 24.25 58.06 -46.62
CA PHE A 18 24.01 56.65 -46.31
C PHE A 18 24.43 56.41 -44.85
N LYS A 19 23.47 56.45 -43.92
CA LYS A 19 23.72 56.11 -42.50
C LYS A 19 23.92 54.61 -42.40
N ASP A 20 25.10 54.20 -41.94
CA ASP A 20 25.41 52.83 -41.56
C ASP A 20 24.34 52.25 -40.62
N HIS A 21 23.52 51.32 -41.13
CA HIS A 21 22.53 50.55 -40.35
C HIS A 21 23.15 49.43 -39.51
N CYS A 22 24.48 49.34 -39.48
CA CYS A 22 25.28 48.36 -38.76
C CYS A 22 25.93 49.02 -37.55
N ASN A 23 26.02 48.35 -36.40
CA ASN A 23 26.67 48.82 -35.16
C ASN A 23 25.98 50.00 -34.46
N LYS A 24 24.81 49.76 -33.86
CA LYS A 24 24.07 50.82 -33.12
C LYS A 24 23.46 50.35 -31.81
N THR A 25 23.18 51.32 -30.94
CA THR A 25 22.24 51.12 -29.82
C THR A 25 20.85 51.41 -30.38
N VAL A 26 19.95 50.46 -30.20
CA VAL A 26 18.60 50.47 -30.75
C VAL A 26 17.65 50.93 -29.65
N ASP A 27 16.76 51.86 -29.98
CA ASP A 27 15.74 52.30 -29.03
C ASP A 27 14.60 51.27 -28.99
N ILE A 28 13.91 51.18 -27.84
CA ILE A 28 12.80 50.24 -27.67
C ILE A 28 11.70 50.62 -28.67
N TYR A 29 11.04 49.61 -29.28
CA TYR A 29 10.05 49.74 -30.34
C TYR A 29 10.60 50.09 -31.73
N GLU A 30 11.92 50.16 -31.90
CA GLU A 30 12.54 50.31 -33.21
C GLU A 30 12.67 48.94 -33.91
N ASP A 31 12.24 48.89 -35.17
CA ASP A 31 12.47 47.75 -36.06
C ASP A 31 13.90 47.80 -36.61
N VAL A 32 14.59 46.66 -36.57
CA VAL A 32 15.92 46.50 -37.16
C VAL A 32 15.87 45.43 -38.24
N ALA A 33 16.50 45.72 -39.37
CA ALA A 33 16.68 44.80 -40.47
C ALA A 33 18.15 44.77 -40.89
N SER A 34 18.54 43.69 -41.58
CA SER A 34 19.85 43.56 -42.20
C SER A 34 20.12 44.74 -43.16
N PRO A 35 21.36 45.25 -43.22
CA PRO A 35 21.74 46.27 -44.20
C PRO A 35 21.42 45.84 -45.64
N GLU A 36 21.14 46.81 -46.52
CA GLU A 36 20.95 46.51 -47.94
C GLU A 36 22.23 45.94 -48.58
N VAL A 37 22.04 44.98 -49.49
CA VAL A 37 23.14 44.38 -50.24
C VAL A 37 23.56 45.37 -51.34
N THR A 38 24.75 45.94 -51.18
CA THR A 38 25.36 46.88 -52.12
C THR A 38 26.56 46.23 -52.81
N ASN A 39 27.01 46.80 -53.93
CA ASN A 39 28.23 46.32 -54.61
C ASN A 39 29.48 46.38 -53.72
N GLN A 40 29.46 47.15 -52.61
CA GLN A 40 30.58 47.28 -51.69
C GLN A 40 30.62 46.17 -50.63
N ASN A 41 29.46 45.65 -50.21
CA ASN A 41 29.36 44.64 -49.14
C ASN A 41 29.03 43.23 -49.65
N ARG A 42 28.51 43.09 -50.88
CA ARG A 42 28.20 41.79 -51.48
C ARG A 42 29.46 40.94 -51.62
N GLY A 43 29.39 39.67 -51.23
CA GLY A 43 30.53 38.76 -51.39
C GLY A 43 31.57 38.84 -50.28
N ARG A 44 31.38 39.71 -49.27
CA ARG A 44 32.39 40.05 -48.26
C ARG A 44 31.91 39.71 -46.85
N PRO A 45 32.84 39.51 -45.89
CA PRO A 45 32.47 39.28 -44.51
C PRO A 45 31.85 40.53 -43.90
N MET A 46 30.76 40.35 -43.14
CA MET A 46 30.04 41.42 -42.47
C MET A 46 29.83 41.06 -41.00
N THR A 47 30.12 42.00 -40.11
CA THR A 47 29.86 41.87 -38.67
C THR A 47 29.11 43.09 -38.16
N CYS A 48 27.91 42.88 -37.62
CA CYS A 48 27.08 43.94 -37.05
C CYS A 48 26.69 43.63 -35.61
N TRP A 49 26.73 44.63 -34.74
CA TRP A 49 26.21 44.51 -33.38
C TRP A 49 25.06 45.49 -33.11
N TYR A 50 24.11 45.04 -32.29
CA TYR A 50 22.94 45.82 -31.89
C TYR A 50 22.78 45.73 -30.38
N ARG A 51 22.67 46.88 -29.71
CA ARG A 51 22.53 46.96 -28.25
C ARG A 51 21.14 47.46 -27.90
N PHE A 52 20.43 46.69 -27.08
CA PHE A 52 19.14 47.04 -26.52
C PHE A 52 19.31 47.35 -25.05
N ARG A 53 18.71 48.44 -24.62
CA ARG A 53 18.67 48.83 -23.22
C ARG A 53 17.24 49.15 -22.84
N SER A 54 16.82 48.68 -21.67
CA SER A 54 15.58 49.16 -21.06
C SER A 54 15.68 50.67 -20.75
N PHE A 55 14.55 51.30 -20.43
CA PHE A 55 14.48 52.72 -20.10
C PHE A 55 15.43 53.05 -18.94
N ARG A 56 16.08 54.24 -18.99
CA ARG A 56 16.91 54.71 -17.87
C ARG A 56 16.02 54.88 -16.64
N GLY A 57 16.33 54.18 -15.55
CA GLY A 57 15.53 54.19 -14.33
C GLY A 57 14.33 53.23 -14.34
N ALA A 58 14.22 52.35 -15.35
CA ALA A 58 13.19 51.30 -15.35
C ALA A 58 13.32 50.42 -14.10
N PRO A 59 12.20 50.13 -13.41
CA PRO A 59 12.20 49.21 -12.29
C PRO A 59 12.58 47.78 -12.72
N ARG A 60 13.02 46.96 -11.76
CA ARG A 60 13.60 45.61 -12.00
C ARG A 60 12.59 44.61 -12.60
N ASP A 61 11.33 44.98 -12.68
CA ASP A 61 10.18 44.24 -13.20
C ASP A 61 9.95 44.42 -14.71
N TRP A 62 10.82 45.14 -15.43
CA TRP A 62 10.78 45.23 -16.90
C TRP A 62 11.72 44.23 -17.56
N VAL A 63 11.21 43.54 -18.58
CA VAL A 63 11.98 42.58 -19.41
C VAL A 63 12.02 43.05 -20.86
N LEU A 64 13.11 42.71 -21.57
CA LEU A 64 13.22 42.96 -22.99
C LEU A 64 12.72 41.74 -23.76
N ARG A 65 11.74 41.96 -24.64
CA ARG A 65 11.25 40.98 -25.59
C ARG A 65 11.77 41.32 -26.98
N LEU A 66 12.61 40.46 -27.55
CA LEU A 66 13.10 40.57 -28.92
C LEU A 66 12.35 39.59 -29.80
N ARG A 67 11.67 40.08 -30.82
CA ARG A 67 10.95 39.24 -31.78
C ARG A 67 11.70 39.24 -33.11
N PHE A 68 12.33 38.12 -33.43
CA PHE A 68 12.94 37.84 -34.73
C PHE A 68 11.82 37.57 -35.73
N LYS A 69 11.64 38.44 -36.72
CA LYS A 69 10.62 38.30 -37.77
C LYS A 69 11.06 37.32 -38.85
N LYS A 70 12.33 37.42 -39.25
CA LYS A 70 12.96 36.61 -40.30
C LYS A 70 14.45 36.48 -40.00
N PHE A 71 15.03 35.33 -40.31
CA PHE A 71 16.44 35.06 -40.06
C PHE A 71 16.96 33.99 -41.03
N LYS A 72 18.08 34.27 -41.69
CA LYS A 72 18.81 33.29 -42.49
C LYS A 72 20.30 33.64 -42.48
N VAL A 73 21.11 32.79 -41.86
CA VAL A 73 22.57 32.91 -41.92
C VAL A 73 23.24 31.58 -41.60
N GLY A 74 24.22 31.22 -42.42
CA GLY A 74 25.03 30.02 -42.23
C GLY A 74 24.25 28.71 -42.19
N SER A 75 24.98 27.62 -41.97
CA SER A 75 24.46 26.26 -41.78
C SER A 75 24.95 25.68 -40.47
N LEU A 76 24.09 24.92 -39.80
CA LEU A 76 24.44 24.23 -38.57
C LEU A 76 25.17 22.93 -38.87
N VAL A 77 26.36 22.74 -38.30
CA VAL A 77 27.12 21.48 -38.43
C VAL A 77 27.20 20.79 -37.07
N ASN A 78 26.61 19.59 -36.97
CA ASN A 78 26.62 18.74 -35.78
C ASN A 78 26.26 19.47 -34.46
N ALA A 79 25.41 20.50 -34.52
CA ALA A 79 25.05 21.37 -33.40
C ALA A 79 26.23 21.94 -32.56
N THR A 80 27.43 22.01 -33.13
CA THR A 80 28.65 22.45 -32.43
C THR A 80 29.16 23.78 -32.97
N TYR A 81 29.10 23.98 -34.29
CA TYR A 81 29.50 25.22 -34.92
C TYR A 81 28.57 25.60 -36.08
N CYS A 82 28.62 26.88 -36.43
CA CYS A 82 27.91 27.45 -37.56
C CYS A 82 28.90 27.74 -38.69
N GLU A 83 28.65 27.20 -39.88
CA GLU A 83 29.46 27.43 -41.06
C GLU A 83 28.88 28.56 -41.91
N GLY A 84 29.71 29.48 -42.41
CA GLY A 84 29.28 30.59 -43.28
C GLY A 84 28.72 31.82 -42.57
N GLY A 85 28.48 31.74 -41.26
CA GLY A 85 28.01 32.86 -40.43
C GLY A 85 27.15 32.43 -39.24
N PHE A 86 26.93 33.35 -38.31
CA PHE A 86 26.17 33.11 -37.08
C PHE A 86 25.55 34.38 -36.50
N LEU A 87 24.61 34.19 -35.59
CA LEU A 87 24.07 35.22 -34.71
C LEU A 87 24.29 34.82 -33.24
N GLN A 88 24.76 35.73 -32.41
CA GLN A 88 24.93 35.53 -30.97
C GLN A 88 23.99 36.46 -30.21
N ILE A 89 23.33 35.93 -29.19
CA ILE A 89 22.51 36.69 -28.24
C ILE A 89 23.26 36.75 -26.91
N VAL A 90 23.77 37.92 -26.57
CA VAL A 90 24.42 38.19 -25.29
C VAL A 90 23.44 38.92 -24.38
N ASP A 91 22.98 38.22 -23.35
CA ASP A 91 22.09 38.74 -22.31
C ASP A 91 22.94 39.17 -21.11
N GLY A 92 22.84 40.45 -20.75
CA GLY A 92 23.67 41.09 -19.73
C GLY A 92 24.95 41.77 -20.25
N ASN A 93 25.64 42.46 -19.34
CA ASN A 93 26.88 43.18 -19.59
C ASN A 93 27.89 42.96 -18.44
N ALA A 94 29.02 43.68 -18.43
CA ALA A 94 30.04 43.52 -17.37
C ALA A 94 29.56 43.90 -15.95
N LYS A 95 28.43 44.62 -15.84
CA LYS A 95 27.87 45.11 -14.58
C LYS A 95 26.69 44.26 -14.10
N THR A 96 26.24 43.27 -14.87
CA THR A 96 25.14 42.39 -14.49
C THR A 96 25.68 41.09 -13.92
N ASP A 97 25.20 40.70 -12.74
CA ASP A 97 25.61 39.46 -12.07
C ASP A 97 25.13 38.20 -12.81
N VAL A 98 24.05 38.32 -13.58
CA VAL A 98 23.43 37.27 -14.40
C VAL A 98 23.76 37.57 -15.86
N SER A 99 24.74 36.89 -16.45
CA SER A 99 25.07 37.08 -17.87
C SER A 99 25.68 35.86 -18.53
N ASN A 100 25.29 35.58 -19.77
CA ASN A 100 25.91 34.56 -20.63
C ASN A 100 27.12 35.11 -21.43
N ARG A 101 27.61 36.32 -21.12
CA ARG A 101 28.64 37.01 -21.91
C ARG A 101 29.97 36.25 -22.05
N ARG A 102 30.32 35.40 -21.09
CA ARG A 102 31.62 34.70 -21.12
C ARG A 102 31.73 33.75 -22.30
N GLU A 103 30.65 33.02 -22.57
CA GLU A 103 30.59 32.00 -23.62
C GLU A 103 29.22 32.07 -24.33
N PRO A 104 28.97 33.10 -25.15
CA PRO A 104 27.70 33.22 -25.86
C PRO A 104 27.68 32.22 -27.02
N GLY A 105 26.73 31.29 -27.00
CA GLY A 105 26.56 30.35 -28.10
C GLY A 105 25.97 31.00 -29.36
N MET A 106 25.98 30.23 -30.45
CA MET A 106 25.74 30.70 -31.83
C MET A 106 24.42 30.18 -32.40
N PHE A 107 23.73 31.00 -33.16
CA PHE A 107 22.53 30.65 -33.92
C PHE A 107 22.82 30.72 -35.42
N CYS A 108 22.38 29.72 -36.17
CA CYS A 108 22.48 29.68 -37.64
C CYS A 108 21.35 28.82 -38.24
N GLY A 109 21.26 28.83 -39.57
CA GLY A 109 20.17 28.22 -40.32
C GLY A 109 19.13 29.25 -40.75
N GLU A 110 17.90 28.79 -40.93
CA GLU A 110 16.78 29.56 -41.47
C GLU A 110 15.57 29.50 -40.53
N ALA A 111 14.95 30.65 -40.30
CA ALA A 111 13.71 30.83 -39.57
C ALA A 111 12.87 31.93 -40.25
N GLU A 112 11.82 31.50 -40.95
CA GLU A 112 10.81 32.36 -41.59
C GLU A 112 9.66 32.69 -40.63
N GLN A 113 9.31 31.76 -39.74
CA GLN A 113 8.34 32.02 -38.68
C GLN A 113 8.91 32.96 -37.61
N PRO A 114 8.11 33.91 -37.09
CA PRO A 114 8.57 34.81 -36.04
C PRO A 114 8.90 34.06 -34.75
N GLN A 115 10.06 34.35 -34.17
CA GLN A 115 10.54 33.74 -32.94
C GLN A 115 10.82 34.80 -31.90
N THR A 116 10.63 34.47 -30.63
CA THR A 116 10.73 35.45 -29.54
C THR A 116 11.84 35.06 -28.57
N PHE A 117 12.62 36.02 -28.11
CA PHE A 117 13.58 35.90 -27.03
C PHE A 117 13.16 36.85 -25.91
N ILE A 118 13.14 36.37 -24.66
CA ILE A 118 12.81 37.16 -23.49
C ILE A 118 14.05 37.20 -22.59
N SER A 119 14.57 38.39 -22.33
CA SER A 119 15.80 38.54 -21.56
C SER A 119 15.62 38.18 -20.08
N GLU A 120 16.70 37.73 -19.42
CA GLU A 120 16.81 37.69 -17.95
C GLU A 120 17.30 39.04 -17.40
N THR A 121 17.91 39.90 -18.24
CA THR A 121 18.45 41.20 -17.83
C THR A 121 17.81 42.37 -18.58
N SER A 122 18.14 43.60 -18.16
CA SER A 122 17.69 44.84 -18.82
C SER A 122 18.57 45.27 -20.01
N TYR A 123 19.54 44.45 -20.41
CA TYR A 123 20.47 44.73 -21.49
C TYR A 123 20.72 43.51 -22.35
N VAL A 124 20.49 43.63 -23.66
CA VAL A 124 20.80 42.56 -24.61
C VAL A 124 21.69 43.13 -25.72
N LYS A 125 22.70 42.37 -26.12
CA LYS A 125 23.52 42.65 -27.30
C LYS A 125 23.38 41.50 -28.29
N ILE A 126 22.89 41.81 -29.48
CA ILE A 126 22.91 40.88 -30.61
C ILE A 126 24.20 41.14 -31.40
N LEU A 127 24.92 40.08 -31.77
CA LEU A 127 26.04 40.12 -32.70
C LEU A 127 25.70 39.24 -33.89
N PHE A 128 25.70 39.80 -35.10
CA PHE A 128 25.51 39.10 -36.35
C PHE A 128 26.84 39.05 -37.09
N HIS A 129 27.18 37.90 -37.65
CA HIS A 129 28.35 37.70 -38.48
C HIS A 129 28.00 36.82 -39.69
N ALA A 130 28.45 37.22 -40.88
CA ALA A 130 28.38 36.40 -42.09
C ALA A 130 29.74 36.44 -42.78
N ASP A 131 30.26 35.30 -43.21
CA ASP A 131 31.53 35.20 -43.94
C ASP A 131 31.39 35.76 -45.36
N ASN A 132 30.21 35.57 -45.94
CA ASN A 132 29.84 36.01 -47.28
C ASN A 132 28.43 36.63 -47.27
N PHE A 133 28.36 37.96 -47.16
CA PHE A 133 27.09 38.68 -47.12
C PHE A 133 26.47 38.79 -48.53
N THR A 134 25.25 38.29 -48.68
CA THR A 134 24.49 38.27 -49.93
C THR A 134 23.01 38.54 -49.67
N ASP A 135 22.20 38.58 -50.73
CA ASP A 135 20.74 38.65 -50.67
C ASP A 135 20.09 37.42 -50.00
N GLN A 136 20.85 36.33 -49.83
CA GLN A 136 20.42 35.13 -49.10
C GLN A 136 20.73 35.19 -47.60
N THR A 137 21.48 36.20 -47.13
CA THR A 137 21.77 36.40 -45.70
C THR A 137 20.98 37.58 -45.19
N TYR A 138 19.96 37.32 -44.38
CA TYR A 138 19.07 38.37 -43.89
C TYR A 138 18.66 38.13 -42.44
N PHE A 139 18.34 39.21 -41.76
CA PHE A 139 17.71 39.15 -40.45
C PHE A 139 16.80 40.35 -40.27
N SER A 140 15.74 40.19 -39.48
CA SER A 140 14.95 41.30 -38.99
C SER A 140 14.41 40.96 -37.62
N PHE A 141 14.50 41.91 -36.69
CA PHE A 141 13.94 41.79 -35.36
C PHE A 141 13.35 43.11 -34.88
N ASP A 142 12.33 43.02 -34.03
CA ASP A 142 11.78 44.14 -33.28
C ASP A 142 11.99 43.95 -31.78
N SER A 143 12.11 45.06 -31.05
CA SER A 143 12.34 45.04 -29.62
C SER A 143 11.20 45.72 -28.87
N ARG A 144 10.75 45.10 -27.78
CA ARG A 144 9.75 45.65 -26.86
C ARG A 144 10.25 45.54 -25.44
N ALA A 145 9.79 46.44 -24.59
CA ALA A 145 9.97 46.34 -23.15
C ALA A 145 8.59 46.11 -22.53
N GLU A 146 8.46 45.06 -21.75
CA GLU A 146 7.19 44.62 -21.17
C GLU A 146 7.36 44.40 -19.67
N GLN A 147 6.28 44.58 -18.92
CA GLN A 147 6.30 44.32 -17.48
C GLN A 147 6.16 42.83 -17.19
N GLN A 148 6.77 42.34 -16.11
CA GLN A 148 6.70 40.93 -15.71
C GLN A 148 5.26 40.39 -15.61
N MET A 149 4.31 41.21 -15.14
CA MET A 149 2.89 40.84 -15.03
C MET A 149 2.22 40.58 -16.39
N GLU A 150 2.68 41.24 -17.47
CA GLU A 150 2.19 41.01 -18.83
C GLU A 150 2.76 39.71 -19.42
N VAL A 151 3.92 39.26 -18.94
CA VAL A 151 4.59 38.01 -19.34
C VAL A 151 4.20 36.87 -18.40
N TYR A 152 2.91 36.66 -18.22
CA TYR A 152 2.35 35.72 -17.23
C TYR A 152 2.75 34.26 -17.46
N LEU A 153 3.04 33.84 -18.71
CA LEU A 153 3.53 32.47 -18.99
C LEU A 153 4.89 32.21 -18.32
N ARG A 154 5.68 33.27 -18.11
CA ARG A 154 7.00 33.20 -17.48
C ARG A 154 6.92 33.46 -15.99
N TYR A 155 6.23 34.52 -15.57
CA TYR A 155 6.23 34.99 -14.18
C TYR A 155 4.96 34.63 -13.37
N GLY A 156 3.93 34.09 -14.02
CA GLY A 156 2.61 33.87 -13.44
C GLY A 156 1.71 35.11 -13.52
N GLN A 157 0.42 34.94 -13.20
CA GLN A 157 -0.57 36.02 -13.25
C GLN A 157 -0.34 37.13 -12.20
N HIS A 158 0.30 36.77 -11.07
CA HIS A 158 0.58 37.68 -9.94
C HIS A 158 2.02 37.49 -9.46
N PRO A 159 3.02 38.02 -10.18
CA PRO A 159 4.42 37.88 -9.81
C PRO A 159 4.77 38.59 -8.50
N GLU A 160 4.09 39.69 -8.17
CA GLU A 160 4.30 40.44 -6.92
C GLU A 160 3.96 39.62 -5.67
N LEU A 161 3.00 38.70 -5.75
CA LEU A 161 2.60 37.84 -4.62
C LEU A 161 3.56 36.67 -4.42
N TYR A 162 4.33 36.30 -5.43
CA TYR A 162 5.20 35.12 -5.44
C TYR A 162 6.52 35.40 -6.17
N PRO A 163 7.39 36.28 -5.65
CA PRO A 163 8.59 36.71 -6.37
C PRO A 163 9.57 35.56 -6.69
N ASN A 164 9.57 34.50 -5.88
CA ASN A 164 10.49 33.36 -6.00
C ASN A 164 9.89 32.16 -6.75
N ARG A 165 8.81 32.31 -7.54
CA ARG A 165 8.24 31.20 -8.33
C ARG A 165 9.27 30.55 -9.26
N ARG A 166 10.15 31.34 -9.85
CA ARG A 166 11.19 30.85 -10.75
C ARG A 166 12.47 30.44 -10.02
N GLY A 167 12.48 30.37 -8.69
CA GLY A 167 13.66 30.05 -7.88
C GLY A 167 14.63 31.24 -7.75
N GLU A 168 15.46 31.18 -6.71
CA GLU A 168 16.50 32.17 -6.43
C GLU A 168 17.73 31.88 -7.29
N ILE A 169 18.33 32.93 -7.87
CA ILE A 169 19.49 32.78 -8.76
C ILE A 169 20.75 32.55 -7.93
N VAL A 170 21.55 31.55 -8.31
CA VAL A 170 22.86 31.29 -7.69
C VAL A 170 23.87 32.32 -8.19
N GLN A 171 24.58 32.98 -7.27
CA GLN A 171 25.54 34.04 -7.60
C GLN A 171 26.63 33.55 -8.57
N GLY A 172 26.94 34.37 -9.58
CA GLY A 172 27.96 34.06 -10.58
C GLY A 172 27.51 33.09 -11.67
N SER A 173 26.25 32.63 -11.65
CA SER A 173 25.65 31.82 -12.72
C SER A 173 24.63 32.61 -13.54
N TYR A 174 24.51 32.29 -14.83
CA TYR A 174 23.49 32.86 -15.71
C TYR A 174 22.10 32.26 -15.46
N CYS A 175 22.02 30.97 -15.11
CA CYS A 175 20.75 30.25 -15.07
C CYS A 175 20.63 29.19 -13.98
N GLU A 176 21.65 29.00 -13.13
CA GLU A 176 21.49 28.14 -11.96
C GLU A 176 20.51 28.74 -10.96
N ARG A 177 19.60 27.90 -10.46
CA ARG A 177 18.58 28.33 -9.51
C ARG A 177 18.36 27.34 -8.39
N GLU A 178 18.04 27.88 -7.23
CA GLU A 178 17.63 27.11 -6.05
C GLU A 178 16.17 27.39 -5.73
N PHE A 179 15.39 26.32 -5.59
CA PHE A 179 13.98 26.37 -5.26
C PHE A 179 13.78 25.81 -3.86
N ARG A 180 13.21 26.62 -2.97
CA ARG A 180 12.88 26.25 -1.60
C ARG A 180 11.38 26.40 -1.38
N ASP A 181 10.79 25.46 -0.67
CA ASP A 181 9.38 25.50 -0.26
C ASP A 181 8.39 25.64 -1.42
N CYS A 182 8.62 24.93 -2.53
CA CYS A 182 7.67 24.89 -3.63
C CYS A 182 6.33 24.34 -3.17
N ARG A 183 5.37 25.24 -2.96
CA ARG A 183 3.97 24.88 -2.75
C ARG A 183 3.40 24.37 -4.08
N LEU A 184 2.28 23.66 -4.01
CA LEU A 184 1.59 23.11 -5.17
C LEU A 184 1.48 24.12 -6.32
N GLN A 185 2.18 23.84 -7.42
CA GLN A 185 2.18 24.63 -8.66
C GLN A 185 2.76 26.06 -8.54
N THR A 186 3.40 26.41 -7.43
CA THR A 186 3.95 27.76 -7.25
C THR A 186 5.36 27.89 -7.81
N CYS A 187 6.07 26.79 -8.06
CA CYS A 187 7.41 26.85 -8.66
C CYS A 187 7.39 26.47 -10.14
N TYR A 188 8.09 27.26 -10.94
CA TYR A 188 8.29 27.07 -12.37
C TYR A 188 9.76 26.82 -12.65
N VAL A 189 10.08 25.58 -13.03
CA VAL A 189 11.41 25.21 -13.52
C VAL A 189 11.39 25.37 -15.02
N GLN A 190 11.99 26.46 -15.49
CA GLN A 190 11.94 26.88 -16.88
C GLN A 190 13.36 27.01 -17.45
N SER A 191 13.50 26.71 -18.73
CA SER A 191 14.68 27.15 -19.47
C SER A 191 14.78 28.68 -19.47
N PRO A 192 15.99 29.26 -19.55
CA PRO A 192 16.13 30.70 -19.72
C PRO A 192 15.33 31.17 -20.95
N ALA A 193 14.80 32.38 -20.88
CA ALA A 193 13.97 33.00 -21.92
C ALA A 193 12.62 32.34 -22.28
N TYR A 194 12.20 31.20 -21.67
CA TYR A 194 10.85 30.62 -21.85
C TYR A 194 9.71 31.65 -21.65
N PRO A 195 8.63 31.64 -22.46
CA PRO A 195 8.31 30.73 -23.57
C PRO A 195 9.04 31.02 -24.89
N GLY A 196 10.02 31.93 -24.87
CA GLY A 196 10.89 32.21 -25.99
C GLY A 196 12.07 31.25 -26.12
N LEU A 197 12.93 31.54 -27.09
CA LEU A 197 14.12 30.78 -27.43
C LEU A 197 15.14 30.79 -26.29
N TYR A 198 15.65 29.64 -25.89
CA TYR A 198 16.76 29.59 -24.93
C TYR A 198 18.11 29.92 -25.61
N PRO A 199 19.02 30.65 -24.93
CA PRO A 199 20.39 30.82 -25.39
C PRO A 199 21.14 29.50 -25.61
N ARG A 200 22.15 29.54 -26.47
CA ARG A 200 23.05 28.41 -26.73
C ARG A 200 24.23 28.41 -25.76
N ALA A 201 24.93 27.27 -25.68
CA ALA A 201 26.04 27.03 -24.75
C ALA A 201 25.66 27.18 -23.26
N LEU A 202 24.49 26.65 -22.89
CA LEU A 202 24.02 26.69 -21.50
C LEU A 202 24.37 25.42 -20.74
N ASN A 203 24.71 25.60 -19.47
CA ASN A 203 24.72 24.56 -18.45
C ASN A 203 23.96 25.10 -17.22
N CYS A 204 22.66 24.81 -17.17
CA CYS A 204 21.77 25.30 -16.12
C CYS A 204 21.45 24.19 -15.12
N ARG A 205 21.64 24.48 -13.84
CA ARG A 205 21.39 23.55 -12.74
C ARG A 205 20.30 24.08 -11.83
N TYR A 206 19.26 23.28 -11.65
CA TYR A 206 18.10 23.62 -10.84
C TYR A 206 18.04 22.66 -9.65
N ARG A 207 18.14 23.21 -8.44
CA ARG A 207 18.07 22.44 -7.19
C ARG A 207 16.68 22.61 -6.60
N LEU A 208 15.89 21.54 -6.59
CA LEU A 208 14.52 21.56 -6.08
C LEU A 208 14.48 20.98 -4.66
N HIS A 209 13.90 21.74 -3.74
CA HIS A 209 13.61 21.30 -2.38
C HIS A 209 12.18 21.64 -1.99
N THR A 210 11.44 20.64 -1.51
CA THR A 210 10.07 20.83 -1.00
C THR A 210 9.95 20.37 0.44
N ARG A 211 8.87 20.75 1.13
CA ARG A 211 8.59 20.29 2.50
C ARG A 211 7.90 18.93 2.55
N GLN A 212 7.47 18.41 1.42
CA GLN A 212 6.69 17.18 1.33
C GLN A 212 7.58 16.02 0.83
N PRO A 213 7.24 14.77 1.19
CA PRO A 213 8.16 13.64 0.98
C PRO A 213 8.40 13.29 -0.49
N PHE A 214 7.49 13.64 -1.40
CA PHE A 214 7.64 13.37 -2.84
C PHE A 214 7.46 14.64 -3.67
N ILE A 215 8.44 14.91 -4.54
CA ILE A 215 8.40 15.97 -5.55
C ILE A 215 7.78 15.43 -6.83
N LYS A 216 6.79 16.14 -7.39
CA LYS A 216 6.23 15.86 -8.71
C LYS A 216 6.61 16.96 -9.70
N LEU A 217 7.30 16.59 -10.77
CA LEU A 217 7.67 17.47 -11.88
C LEU A 217 6.76 17.16 -13.09
N TYR A 218 6.03 18.14 -13.62
CA TYR A 218 5.08 17.90 -14.72
C TYR A 218 4.85 19.13 -15.60
N LEU A 219 4.48 18.92 -16.87
CA LEU A 219 4.00 19.98 -17.78
C LEU A 219 2.48 20.04 -17.72
N GLN A 220 1.92 21.26 -17.63
CA GLN A 220 0.47 21.47 -17.66
C GLN A 220 0.10 22.26 -18.91
N ASN A 221 -0.41 21.59 -19.93
CA ASN A 221 -0.86 22.21 -21.19
C ASN A 221 0.23 23.01 -21.95
N GLU A 222 1.51 22.81 -21.60
CA GLU A 222 2.66 23.43 -22.24
C GLU A 222 3.43 22.43 -23.12
N HIS A 223 4.21 22.92 -24.08
CA HIS A 223 5.03 22.12 -24.98
C HIS A 223 6.48 22.05 -24.50
N PHE A 224 7.07 20.86 -24.55
CA PHE A 224 8.49 20.65 -24.40
C PHE A 224 9.17 20.78 -25.77
N SER A 225 10.24 21.56 -25.86
CA SER A 225 10.94 21.88 -27.11
C SER A 225 12.44 22.03 -26.86
N VAL A 226 13.13 20.91 -26.67
CA VAL A 226 14.57 20.85 -26.40
C VAL A 226 15.19 19.80 -27.32
N ASP A 227 15.86 20.19 -28.39
CA ASP A 227 16.36 19.23 -29.39
C ASP A 227 17.72 19.62 -29.98
N GLY A 228 17.92 20.91 -30.28
CA GLY A 228 19.20 21.44 -30.77
C GLY A 228 19.51 21.16 -32.24
N GLN A 229 18.76 20.28 -32.91
CA GLN A 229 18.94 19.93 -34.32
C GLN A 229 17.69 20.18 -35.18
N ARG A 230 16.68 20.88 -34.65
CA ARG A 230 15.44 21.18 -35.36
C ARG A 230 15.71 22.10 -36.56
N CYS A 231 15.01 21.89 -37.66
CA CYS A 231 14.90 22.88 -38.73
C CYS A 231 13.43 23.15 -39.07
N GLU A 232 13.16 24.28 -39.72
CA GLU A 232 11.77 24.69 -40.02
C GLU A 232 11.15 23.83 -41.12
N ASN A 233 11.96 23.44 -42.10
CA ASN A 233 11.56 22.56 -43.19
C ASN A 233 11.43 21.11 -42.68
N ILE A 234 10.19 20.69 -42.42
CA ILE A 234 9.89 19.35 -41.91
C ILE A 234 10.33 18.22 -42.86
N MET A 235 10.45 18.51 -44.16
CA MET A 235 10.95 17.58 -45.18
C MET A 235 12.46 17.33 -45.06
N THR A 236 13.22 18.29 -44.51
CA THR A 236 14.68 18.17 -44.34
C THR A 236 15.06 17.69 -42.93
N CYS A 237 14.30 18.06 -41.89
CA CYS A 237 14.48 17.53 -40.54
C CYS A 237 13.11 17.23 -39.92
N PRO A 238 12.67 15.95 -39.89
CA PRO A 238 11.40 15.61 -39.30
C PRO A 238 11.40 15.93 -37.80
N MET A 239 10.23 16.31 -37.27
CA MET A 239 10.09 16.57 -35.84
C MET A 239 10.33 15.28 -35.05
N ARG A 240 11.26 15.35 -34.10
CA ARG A 240 11.57 14.23 -33.23
C ARG A 240 10.70 14.24 -32.00
N GLU A 241 9.98 13.13 -31.78
CA GLU A 241 9.22 12.94 -30.55
C GLU A 241 10.12 12.98 -29.32
N ILE A 242 9.52 13.21 -28.16
CA ILE A 242 10.25 13.26 -26.89
C ILE A 242 10.81 11.87 -26.59
N GLY A 243 12.14 11.76 -26.62
CA GLY A 243 12.90 10.57 -26.30
C GLY A 243 13.58 10.69 -24.93
N SER A 244 13.99 9.54 -24.39
CA SER A 244 14.84 9.47 -23.19
C SER A 244 16.09 8.64 -23.48
N GLY A 245 17.23 9.05 -22.91
CA GLY A 245 18.49 8.31 -22.94
C GLY A 245 19.62 9.05 -23.66
N ASN A 246 20.86 8.62 -23.39
CA ASN A 246 22.07 9.28 -23.90
C ASN A 246 22.21 9.19 -25.42
N GLU A 247 21.88 8.04 -26.02
CA GLU A 247 21.96 7.84 -27.48
C GLU A 247 20.90 8.67 -28.24
N HIS A 248 19.74 8.88 -27.62
CA HIS A 248 18.66 9.67 -28.19
C HIS A 248 18.90 11.18 -28.04
N CYS A 249 19.66 11.63 -27.04
CA CYS A 249 19.83 13.05 -26.74
C CYS A 249 21.29 13.52 -26.84
N PRO A 250 21.87 13.58 -28.06
CA PRO A 250 23.28 13.93 -28.25
C PRO A 250 23.59 15.43 -28.16
N TYR A 251 22.61 16.30 -28.45
CA TYR A 251 22.81 17.76 -28.49
C TYR A 251 22.23 18.43 -27.25
N ASP A 252 21.02 19.00 -27.36
CA ASP A 252 20.35 19.64 -26.24
C ASP A 252 19.57 18.61 -25.44
N TRP A 253 19.59 18.74 -24.12
CA TRP A 253 18.92 17.79 -23.26
C TRP A 253 18.63 18.34 -21.88
N LEU A 254 17.66 17.71 -21.23
CA LEU A 254 17.30 17.93 -19.84
C LEU A 254 17.45 16.62 -19.06
N ALA A 255 18.34 16.58 -18.08
CA ALA A 255 18.50 15.44 -17.17
C ALA A 255 17.78 15.72 -15.85
N VAL A 256 17.11 14.70 -15.32
CA VAL A 256 16.44 14.75 -14.01
C VAL A 256 17.02 13.68 -13.12
N TYR A 257 17.42 14.05 -11.91
CA TYR A 257 18.07 13.18 -10.92
C TYR A 257 17.25 13.17 -9.63
N ASP A 258 17.17 12.00 -9.01
CA ASP A 258 16.39 11.77 -7.79
C ASP A 258 17.22 12.03 -6.52
N GLY A 259 17.51 13.30 -6.27
CA GLY A 259 18.26 13.72 -5.11
C GLY A 259 18.64 15.19 -5.13
N ARG A 260 19.65 15.56 -4.34
CA ARG A 260 20.03 16.97 -4.14
C ARG A 260 20.95 17.53 -5.24
N ASP A 261 21.67 16.66 -5.93
CA ASP A 261 22.73 17.02 -6.89
C ASP A 261 22.84 16.02 -8.05
N ASP A 262 23.83 16.23 -8.91
CA ASP A 262 24.16 15.42 -10.09
C ASP A 262 24.78 14.06 -9.78
N HIS A 263 25.09 13.76 -8.51
CA HIS A 263 25.59 12.44 -8.09
C HIS A 263 24.46 11.48 -7.71
N ALA A 264 23.23 11.99 -7.59
CA ALA A 264 22.05 11.20 -7.32
C ALA A 264 21.67 10.31 -8.52
N PRO A 265 20.82 9.29 -8.34
CA PRO A 265 20.37 8.43 -9.43
C PRO A 265 19.70 9.23 -10.56
N LEU A 266 20.19 9.05 -11.80
CA LEU A 266 19.59 9.64 -12.99
C LEU A 266 18.24 8.96 -13.27
N ILE A 267 17.16 9.74 -13.22
CA ILE A 267 15.81 9.28 -13.61
C ILE A 267 15.74 9.14 -15.13
N GLY A 268 16.20 10.15 -15.86
CA GLY A 268 16.15 10.16 -17.31
C GLY A 268 16.75 11.43 -17.91
N LYS A 269 17.09 11.35 -19.20
CA LYS A 269 17.65 12.44 -20.00
C LYS A 269 16.78 12.66 -21.23
N PHE A 270 16.12 13.81 -21.31
CA PHE A 270 15.03 14.08 -22.23
C PHE A 270 15.40 15.13 -23.28
N CYS A 271 14.91 14.92 -24.50
CA CYS A 271 15.05 15.82 -25.64
C CYS A 271 13.96 15.49 -26.68
N GLY A 272 13.77 16.33 -27.69
CA GLY A 272 12.69 16.27 -28.67
C GLY A 272 11.67 17.39 -28.49
N VAL A 273 10.57 17.26 -29.23
CA VAL A 273 9.50 18.26 -29.30
C VAL A 273 8.14 17.58 -29.10
N GLY A 274 7.25 18.21 -28.33
CA GLY A 274 5.87 17.75 -28.21
C GLY A 274 5.27 17.97 -26.82
N LYS A 275 4.15 17.29 -26.57
CA LYS A 275 3.55 17.24 -25.24
C LYS A 275 4.33 16.24 -24.39
N PHE A 276 4.86 16.69 -23.25
CA PHE A 276 5.56 15.79 -22.33
C PHE A 276 4.57 14.75 -21.79
N PRO A 277 4.76 13.44 -22.09
CA PRO A 277 3.67 12.48 -22.01
C PRO A 277 3.33 12.02 -20.58
N PHE A 278 4.19 12.29 -19.59
CA PHE A 278 4.02 11.82 -18.21
C PHE A 278 4.56 12.81 -17.19
N SER A 279 4.23 12.67 -15.91
CA SER A 279 4.91 13.39 -14.83
C SER A 279 6.07 12.58 -14.27
N ILE A 280 7.06 13.23 -13.68
CA ILE A 280 8.15 12.56 -12.95
C ILE A 280 7.89 12.73 -11.45
N ILE A 281 7.88 11.65 -10.67
CA ILE A 281 7.68 11.69 -9.22
C ILE A 281 8.94 11.15 -8.54
N GLY A 282 9.65 11.99 -7.77
CA GLY A 282 10.85 11.61 -7.03
C GLY A 282 10.57 10.76 -5.79
N THR A 283 11.61 10.13 -5.22
CA THR A 283 11.51 9.31 -4.00
C THR A 283 11.69 10.12 -2.71
N SER A 284 12.13 11.38 -2.82
CA SER A 284 12.46 12.23 -1.68
C SER A 284 11.97 13.66 -1.85
N GLN A 285 12.21 14.49 -0.84
CA GLN A 285 11.95 15.93 -0.89
C GLN A 285 12.98 16.74 -1.71
N TYR A 286 13.94 16.07 -2.36
CA TYR A 286 14.96 16.68 -3.23
C TYR A 286 14.87 16.12 -4.65
N MET A 287 15.04 17.01 -5.62
CA MET A 287 15.18 16.65 -7.03
C MET A 287 16.17 17.62 -7.67
N PHE A 288 17.02 17.11 -8.56
CA PHE A 288 18.01 17.91 -9.26
C PHE A 288 17.74 17.83 -10.76
N VAL A 289 17.72 18.99 -11.43
CA VAL A 289 17.47 19.07 -12.86
C VAL A 289 18.62 19.82 -13.51
N GLU A 290 19.17 19.25 -14.58
CA GLU A 290 20.27 19.82 -15.33
C GLU A 290 19.85 19.99 -16.79
N PHE A 291 19.98 21.21 -17.31
CA PHE A 291 19.70 21.53 -18.70
C PHE A 291 20.98 21.94 -19.40
N MET A 292 21.30 21.23 -20.48
CA MET A 292 22.45 21.55 -21.32
C MET A 292 22.00 21.86 -22.74
N SER A 293 22.51 22.97 -23.29
CA SER A 293 22.35 23.30 -24.71
C SER A 293 23.70 23.32 -25.42
N SER A 294 23.73 22.81 -26.65
CA SER A 294 24.96 22.74 -27.41
C SER A 294 25.44 24.14 -27.85
N PRO A 295 26.73 24.30 -28.20
CA PRO A 295 27.32 25.61 -28.49
C PRO A 295 26.70 26.35 -29.67
N ALA A 296 26.16 25.61 -30.65
CA ALA A 296 25.48 26.17 -31.82
C ALA A 296 24.11 25.51 -32.02
N GLY A 297 23.14 26.22 -32.59
CA GLY A 297 21.85 25.62 -32.90
C GLY A 297 20.92 26.50 -33.75
N PRO A 298 19.73 25.99 -34.08
CA PRO A 298 18.71 26.74 -34.82
C PRO A 298 18.01 27.76 -33.93
N LEU A 299 17.48 28.81 -34.55
CA LEU A 299 16.64 29.80 -33.87
C LEU A 299 15.18 29.30 -33.78
N LEU A 300 14.94 28.09 -33.23
CA LEU A 300 13.61 27.44 -33.28
C LEU A 300 13.14 26.77 -31.98
N ASN A 301 14.05 26.44 -31.05
CA ASN A 301 13.70 25.69 -29.85
C ASN A 301 13.31 26.64 -28.69
N THR A 302 12.12 26.45 -28.13
CA THR A 302 11.51 27.31 -27.10
C THR A 302 11.72 26.82 -25.68
N GLY A 303 12.32 25.64 -25.50
CA GLY A 303 12.73 25.12 -24.20
C GLY A 303 11.61 24.40 -23.46
N PHE A 304 11.50 24.62 -22.15
CA PHE A 304 10.57 23.87 -21.29
C PHE A 304 10.04 24.70 -20.12
N HIS A 305 8.89 24.27 -19.59
CA HIS A 305 8.26 24.79 -18.37
C HIS A 305 7.71 23.62 -17.55
N PHE A 306 8.40 23.25 -16.48
CA PHE A 306 7.88 22.30 -15.51
C PHE A 306 7.26 23.03 -14.32
N ASN A 307 6.04 22.61 -13.97
CA ASN A 307 5.43 22.93 -12.70
C ASN A 307 5.92 21.93 -11.65
N VAL A 308 6.21 22.44 -10.46
CA VAL A 308 6.51 21.61 -9.28
C VAL A 308 5.23 21.42 -8.49
N GLY A 309 4.76 20.18 -8.45
CA GLY A 309 3.68 19.72 -7.62
C GLY A 309 4.19 18.94 -6.42
N ASN A 310 3.30 18.72 -5.46
CA ASN A 310 3.49 17.66 -4.51
C ASN A 310 2.75 16.40 -4.97
N TRP A 311 3.15 15.27 -4.41
CA TRP A 311 2.38 14.05 -4.47
C TRP A 311 2.10 13.62 -3.02
N PRO A 312 0.84 13.28 -2.66
CA PRO A 312 0.49 12.92 -1.30
C PRO A 312 1.49 11.90 -0.75
N GLY A 313 2.09 12.28 0.38
CA GLY A 313 3.07 11.48 1.07
C GLY A 313 2.50 10.15 1.52
N HIS A 314 3.38 9.17 1.55
CA HIS A 314 3.16 7.82 2.05
C HIS A 314 2.37 7.82 3.37
N VAL A 315 1.38 6.93 3.49
CA VAL A 315 0.83 6.59 4.81
C VAL A 315 1.95 5.87 5.56
N ASP A 316 2.20 6.26 6.82
CA ASP A 316 3.21 5.59 7.65
C ASP A 316 2.85 4.11 7.76
N THR A 317 3.61 3.29 7.02
CA THR A 317 3.43 1.84 6.99
C THR A 317 4.11 1.27 8.23
N ALA A 318 3.34 0.61 9.10
CA ALA A 318 3.86 0.01 10.33
C ALA A 318 4.76 -1.20 10.01
N GLY A 319 6.07 -0.97 9.91
CA GLY A 319 7.03 -2.01 9.60
C GLY A 319 8.43 -1.48 9.31
N VAL A 320 9.31 -2.39 8.92
CA VAL A 320 10.72 -2.08 8.61
C VAL A 320 10.92 -2.08 7.11
N LYS A 321 11.35 -0.95 6.55
CA LYS A 321 11.75 -0.84 5.14
C LYS A 321 13.18 -1.35 4.97
N SER A 322 13.39 -2.26 4.03
CA SER A 322 14.70 -2.75 3.60
C SER A 322 14.94 -2.36 2.15
N GLY A 323 16.13 -1.85 1.84
CA GLY A 323 16.48 -1.43 0.48
C GLY A 323 15.56 -0.35 -0.10
N ALA A 324 15.29 -0.43 -1.40
CA ALA A 324 14.57 0.61 -2.14
C ALA A 324 13.05 0.61 -1.86
N CYS A 325 12.45 -0.58 -1.75
CA CYS A 325 11.00 -0.75 -1.66
C CYS A 325 10.55 -2.04 -0.96
N ASP A 326 11.45 -2.81 -0.34
CA ASP A 326 11.05 -4.02 0.38
C ASP A 326 10.60 -3.68 1.79
N TRP A 327 9.61 -4.42 2.30
CA TRP A 327 9.00 -4.18 3.59
C TRP A 327 8.82 -5.47 4.38
N LEU A 328 9.17 -5.42 5.66
CA LEU A 328 8.80 -6.40 6.67
C LEU A 328 7.69 -5.83 7.55
N LEU A 329 6.51 -6.43 7.47
CA LEU A 329 5.29 -6.01 8.14
C LEU A 329 4.93 -7.04 9.20
N SER A 330 5.34 -6.81 10.45
CA SER A 330 5.15 -7.78 11.55
C SER A 330 3.95 -7.46 12.44
N SER A 331 3.41 -8.49 13.10
CA SER A 331 2.36 -8.35 14.13
C SER A 331 2.83 -7.45 15.27
N ASP A 332 4.09 -7.57 15.70
CA ASP A 332 4.65 -6.76 16.78
C ASP A 332 4.75 -5.27 16.38
N ALA A 333 5.20 -4.96 15.16
CA ALA A 333 5.27 -3.57 14.67
C ALA A 333 3.88 -2.92 14.58
N LEU A 334 2.84 -3.69 14.20
CA LEU A 334 1.47 -3.19 14.16
C LEU A 334 0.90 -2.92 15.57
N ARG A 335 1.27 -3.76 16.55
CA ARG A 335 0.87 -3.57 17.96
C ARG A 335 1.53 -2.33 18.56
N GLU A 336 2.81 -2.10 18.25
CA GLU A 336 3.54 -0.90 18.68
C GLU A 336 2.93 0.40 18.14
N SER A 337 2.36 0.37 16.93
CA SER A 337 1.67 1.52 16.36
C SER A 337 0.25 1.73 16.90
N ASN A 338 -0.21 0.93 17.88
CA ASN A 338 -1.59 0.89 18.39
C ASN A 338 -2.66 0.73 17.27
N GLY A 339 -2.28 0.14 16.14
CA GLY A 339 -3.15 -0.06 14.99
C GLY A 339 -3.90 -1.39 15.09
N SER A 340 -5.20 -1.41 14.73
CA SER A 340 -5.94 -2.67 14.54
C SER A 340 -5.74 -3.28 13.16
N GLU A 341 -5.28 -2.49 12.20
CA GLU A 341 -4.95 -2.87 10.83
C GLU A 341 -3.73 -2.06 10.37
N GLY A 342 -2.84 -2.70 9.64
CA GLY A 342 -1.73 -2.04 8.96
C GLY A 342 -2.09 -1.71 7.51
N ILE A 343 -1.42 -0.71 6.95
CA ILE A 343 -1.68 -0.20 5.61
C ILE A 343 -0.37 -0.14 4.84
N PHE A 344 -0.39 -0.56 3.57
CA PHE A 344 0.67 -0.25 2.62
C PHE A 344 0.08 0.11 1.25
N LEU A 345 0.84 0.88 0.47
CA LEU A 345 0.41 1.46 -0.80
C LEU A 345 1.25 0.94 -1.96
N SER A 346 0.68 0.97 -3.15
CA SER A 346 1.44 0.78 -4.39
C SER A 346 2.55 1.82 -4.56
N ILE A 347 3.55 1.49 -5.38
CA ILE A 347 4.71 2.36 -5.62
C ILE A 347 4.28 3.60 -6.39
N ALA A 348 4.32 4.76 -5.72
CA ALA A 348 3.79 6.00 -6.26
C ALA A 348 4.85 6.92 -6.90
N HIS A 349 6.13 6.59 -6.74
CA HIS A 349 7.28 7.33 -7.29
C HIS A 349 7.88 6.59 -8.48
N TRP A 350 8.85 7.22 -9.16
CA TRP A 350 9.58 6.60 -10.26
C TRP A 350 10.39 5.38 -9.79
N TYR A 351 10.61 4.42 -10.68
CA TYR A 351 11.49 3.29 -10.41
C TYR A 351 12.06 2.72 -11.72
N PRO A 352 13.29 2.17 -11.70
CA PRO A 352 13.96 1.70 -12.90
C PRO A 352 13.32 0.43 -13.49
N PRO A 353 13.63 0.08 -14.75
CA PRO A 353 13.26 -1.21 -15.32
C PRO A 353 13.79 -2.40 -14.49
N ASN A 354 13.08 -3.52 -14.52
CA ASN A 354 13.37 -4.73 -13.72
C ASN A 354 13.34 -4.52 -12.20
N THR A 355 12.43 -3.65 -11.73
CA THR A 355 12.20 -3.45 -10.30
C THR A 355 11.36 -4.59 -9.73
N SER A 356 11.77 -5.11 -8.57
CA SER A 356 11.03 -6.10 -7.78
C SER A 356 10.94 -5.58 -6.35
N CYS A 357 9.73 -5.49 -5.81
CA CYS A 357 9.47 -5.04 -4.44
C CYS A 357 8.68 -6.10 -3.68
N SER A 358 9.15 -6.45 -2.50
CA SER A 358 8.61 -7.51 -1.66
C SER A 358 8.06 -6.97 -0.35
N TYR A 359 6.80 -7.30 -0.06
CA TYR A 359 6.14 -7.03 1.21
C TYR A 359 5.91 -8.36 1.93
N LEU A 360 6.72 -8.64 2.95
CA LEU A 360 6.59 -9.82 3.79
C LEU A 360 5.74 -9.47 5.01
N ILE A 361 4.53 -10.05 5.07
CA ILE A 361 3.62 -9.90 6.21
C ILE A 361 3.78 -11.11 7.13
N GLN A 362 4.22 -10.88 8.36
CA GLN A 362 4.64 -11.93 9.29
C GLN A 362 3.93 -11.81 10.65
N GLY A 363 3.07 -12.78 10.93
CA GLY A 363 2.40 -12.95 12.21
C GLY A 363 3.23 -13.76 13.22
N ASN A 364 2.77 -13.72 14.46
CA ASN A 364 3.31 -14.53 15.55
C ASN A 364 2.86 -16.00 15.43
N GLU A 365 3.40 -16.85 16.30
CA GLU A 365 3.04 -18.26 16.30
C GLU A 365 1.54 -18.47 16.61
N GLY A 366 0.87 -19.27 15.78
CA GLY A 366 -0.58 -19.47 15.87
C GLY A 366 -1.42 -18.36 15.24
N GLU A 367 -0.83 -17.32 14.66
CA GLU A 367 -1.56 -16.29 13.90
C GLU A 367 -1.68 -16.64 12.41
N VAL A 368 -2.71 -16.11 11.77
CA VAL A 368 -2.86 -16.05 10.31
C VAL A 368 -2.99 -14.60 9.87
N VAL A 369 -2.62 -14.35 8.62
CA VAL A 369 -2.62 -13.04 8.00
C VAL A 369 -3.86 -12.91 7.12
N ARG A 370 -4.51 -11.77 7.18
CA ARG A 370 -5.51 -11.35 6.19
C ARG A 370 -5.02 -10.11 5.47
N LEU A 371 -5.25 -10.09 4.17
CA LEU A 371 -4.93 -8.99 3.26
C LEU A 371 -6.17 -8.68 2.41
N TYR A 372 -6.53 -7.41 2.25
CA TYR A 372 -7.56 -7.01 1.31
C TYR A 372 -7.29 -5.61 0.76
N PHE A 373 -7.88 -5.30 -0.40
CA PHE A 373 -7.75 -3.99 -1.03
C PHE A 373 -9.06 -3.21 -0.93
N PRO A 374 -9.18 -2.16 -0.11
CA PRO A 374 -10.34 -1.26 -0.17
C PRO A 374 -10.54 -0.63 -1.54
N SER A 375 -9.45 -0.27 -2.22
CA SER A 375 -9.47 0.18 -3.60
C SER A 375 -8.29 -0.37 -4.39
N PHE A 376 -8.56 -0.80 -5.60
CA PHE A 376 -7.57 -1.33 -6.53
C PHE A 376 -7.96 -0.91 -7.94
N ARG A 377 -7.08 -0.20 -8.63
CA ARG A 377 -7.21 0.18 -10.03
C ARG A 377 -6.04 -0.36 -10.82
N ILE A 378 -6.34 -0.80 -12.04
CA ILE A 378 -5.37 -1.29 -12.99
C ILE A 378 -5.49 -0.40 -14.22
N ASN A 379 -4.45 0.36 -14.50
CA ASN A 379 -4.36 1.23 -15.67
C ASN A 379 -3.31 0.68 -16.63
N ARG A 380 -3.26 1.22 -17.84
CA ARG A 380 -2.10 1.00 -18.71
C ARG A 380 -0.92 1.80 -18.20
N ILE A 381 0.29 1.32 -18.45
CA ILE A 381 1.51 2.04 -18.11
C ILE A 381 1.59 3.31 -18.97
N GLU A 382 1.30 4.47 -18.39
CA GLU A 382 1.32 5.76 -19.10
C GLU A 382 2.76 6.29 -19.30
N ALA A 383 3.67 5.92 -18.40
CA ALA A 383 4.98 6.54 -18.25
C ALA A 383 6.15 5.53 -18.27
N ALA A 384 6.08 4.51 -19.14
CA ALA A 384 7.09 3.46 -19.21
C ALA A 384 8.47 4.03 -19.57
N ILE A 385 9.51 3.64 -18.81
CA ILE A 385 10.91 3.99 -19.12
C ILE A 385 11.37 3.19 -20.34
N ASN A 386 11.17 1.88 -20.30
CA ASN A 386 11.42 0.99 -21.43
C ASN A 386 10.09 0.62 -22.09
N LYS A 387 9.85 1.13 -23.31
CA LYS A 387 8.63 0.86 -24.08
C LYS A 387 8.71 -0.54 -24.73
N MET A 388 8.62 -1.58 -23.92
CA MET A 388 8.50 -2.96 -24.43
C MET A 388 7.03 -3.34 -24.53
N SER A 389 6.60 -3.79 -25.71
CA SER A 389 5.26 -4.36 -25.91
C SER A 389 5.20 -5.79 -25.38
N ILE A 390 5.31 -5.95 -24.06
CA ILE A 390 5.19 -7.24 -23.38
C ILE A 390 3.87 -7.27 -22.63
N ASP A 391 3.13 -8.37 -22.75
CA ASP A 391 1.99 -8.64 -21.89
C ASP A 391 2.45 -8.87 -20.45
N CYS A 392 1.75 -8.27 -19.49
CA CYS A 392 2.18 -8.33 -18.08
C CYS A 392 3.54 -7.70 -17.83
N ALA A 393 3.68 -6.45 -18.27
CA ALA A 393 4.86 -5.66 -17.98
C ALA A 393 4.98 -5.36 -16.48
N GLU A 394 3.84 -5.21 -15.81
CA GLU A 394 3.73 -5.08 -14.36
C GLU A 394 2.80 -6.12 -13.76
N SER A 395 3.21 -6.71 -12.65
CA SER A 395 2.42 -7.70 -11.92
C SER A 395 2.53 -7.57 -10.41
N LEU A 396 1.45 -7.93 -9.72
CA LEU A 396 1.40 -8.06 -8.26
C LEU A 396 0.96 -9.49 -7.92
N THR A 397 1.82 -10.26 -7.26
CA THR A 397 1.53 -11.64 -6.86
C THR A 397 1.46 -11.76 -5.35
N ILE A 398 0.44 -12.47 -4.88
CA ILE A 398 0.20 -12.79 -3.48
C ILE A 398 0.49 -14.29 -3.27
N TYR A 399 1.40 -14.59 -2.35
CA TYR A 399 1.85 -15.93 -2.01
C TYR A 399 1.46 -16.29 -0.56
N ASP A 400 0.93 -17.49 -0.36
CA ASP A 400 0.63 -18.08 0.94
C ASP A 400 1.87 -18.78 1.54
N SER A 401 2.96 -18.04 1.63
CA SER A 401 4.20 -18.48 2.28
C SER A 401 5.08 -17.29 2.64
N ALA A 402 6.16 -17.53 3.40
CA ALA A 402 7.11 -16.48 3.76
C ALA A 402 8.02 -16.05 2.58
N THR A 403 8.12 -16.87 1.55
CA THR A 403 8.97 -16.65 0.36
C THR A 403 8.10 -16.61 -0.91
N PRO A 404 8.58 -16.10 -2.03
CA PRO A 404 7.85 -16.15 -3.30
C PRO A 404 7.87 -17.57 -3.90
N ASP A 405 7.15 -18.52 -3.29
CA ASP A 405 7.04 -19.91 -3.73
C ASP A 405 5.93 -20.07 -4.79
N PRO A 406 6.26 -20.43 -6.05
CA PRO A 406 5.27 -20.63 -7.11
C PRO A 406 4.19 -21.68 -6.80
N ALA A 407 4.46 -22.66 -5.93
CA ALA A 407 3.48 -23.68 -5.55
C ALA A 407 2.39 -23.15 -4.60
N ARG A 408 2.60 -21.97 -3.99
CA ARG A 408 1.74 -21.36 -2.97
C ARG A 408 1.15 -20.02 -3.43
N ILE A 409 0.88 -19.85 -4.72
CA ILE A 409 0.26 -18.62 -5.24
C ILE A 409 -1.23 -18.58 -4.89
N ILE A 410 -1.67 -17.50 -4.25
CA ILE A 410 -3.09 -17.20 -4.06
C ILE A 410 -3.65 -16.51 -5.31
N LYS A 411 -3.01 -15.43 -5.75
CA LYS A 411 -3.46 -14.64 -6.90
C LYS A 411 -2.33 -13.82 -7.50
N THR A 412 -2.33 -13.70 -8.82
CA THR A 412 -1.51 -12.75 -9.57
C THR A 412 -2.41 -11.75 -10.29
N PHE A 413 -2.11 -10.47 -10.13
CA PHE A 413 -2.70 -9.35 -10.87
C PHE A 413 -1.69 -8.84 -11.88
N CYS A 414 -2.20 -8.42 -13.02
CA CYS A 414 -1.43 -8.05 -14.20
C CYS A 414 -2.01 -6.80 -14.84
N ASP A 415 -1.16 -5.90 -15.33
CA ASP A 415 -1.57 -4.61 -15.91
C ASP A 415 -2.42 -4.72 -17.19
N THR A 416 -2.24 -5.77 -17.99
CA THR A 416 -2.90 -5.89 -19.30
C THR A 416 -4.28 -6.56 -19.29
N PHE A 417 -4.46 -7.63 -18.51
CA PHE A 417 -5.66 -8.49 -18.60
C PHE A 417 -6.38 -8.74 -17.26
N SER A 418 -5.79 -8.36 -16.12
CA SER A 418 -6.45 -8.60 -14.84
C SER A 418 -7.57 -7.60 -14.58
N ARG A 419 -8.62 -8.08 -13.91
CA ARG A 419 -9.63 -7.21 -13.32
C ARG A 419 -9.24 -6.90 -11.87
N PRO A 420 -9.35 -5.64 -11.43
CA PRO A 420 -9.12 -5.31 -10.03
C PRO A 420 -10.11 -6.04 -9.12
N MET A 421 -9.66 -6.43 -7.94
CA MET A 421 -10.48 -7.07 -6.91
C MET A 421 -10.47 -6.22 -5.65
N GLU A 422 -11.59 -5.56 -5.38
CA GLU A 422 -11.79 -4.72 -4.20
C GLU A 422 -12.61 -5.45 -3.15
N LYS A 423 -12.31 -5.21 -1.86
CA LYS A 423 -13.04 -5.74 -0.69
C LYS A 423 -13.10 -7.27 -0.61
N VAL A 424 -12.18 -7.96 -1.28
CA VAL A 424 -12.00 -9.42 -1.18
C VAL A 424 -10.89 -9.72 -0.19
N ASP A 425 -11.16 -10.64 0.74
CA ASP A 425 -10.21 -11.07 1.76
C ASP A 425 -9.33 -12.22 1.24
N PHE A 426 -8.02 -11.99 1.21
CA PHE A 426 -7.00 -13.00 1.00
C PHE A 426 -6.45 -13.41 2.36
N VAL A 427 -6.66 -14.67 2.75
CA VAL A 427 -6.29 -15.19 4.07
C VAL A 427 -5.22 -16.26 3.90
N SER A 428 -4.13 -16.16 4.66
CA SER A 428 -3.06 -17.16 4.64
C SER A 428 -3.45 -18.44 5.39
N THR A 429 -2.85 -19.56 5.02
CA THR A 429 -3.00 -20.83 5.76
C THR A 429 -2.05 -20.92 6.95
N GLY A 430 -0.96 -20.15 6.94
CA GLY A 430 0.01 -20.06 8.04
C GLY A 430 0.22 -18.62 8.54
N ARG A 431 1.30 -18.40 9.28
CA ARG A 431 1.65 -17.09 9.87
C ARG A 431 2.29 -16.08 8.91
N SER A 432 2.39 -16.38 7.62
CA SER A 432 3.12 -15.54 6.68
C SER A 432 2.41 -15.45 5.34
N LEU A 433 2.45 -14.25 4.77
CA LEU A 433 1.93 -13.95 3.45
C LEU A 433 2.93 -13.02 2.76
N HIS A 434 3.38 -13.38 1.57
CA HIS A 434 4.36 -12.62 0.80
C HIS A 434 3.67 -11.98 -0.40
N VAL A 435 3.79 -10.67 -0.55
CA VAL A 435 3.27 -9.92 -1.70
C VAL A 435 4.46 -9.39 -2.49
N ARG A 436 4.49 -9.65 -3.80
CA ARG A 436 5.59 -9.24 -4.68
C ARG A 436 5.05 -8.43 -5.84
N PHE A 437 5.56 -7.21 -5.98
CA PHE A 437 5.37 -6.38 -7.16
C PHE A 437 6.59 -6.52 -8.07
N GLU A 438 6.37 -6.72 -9.36
CA GLU A 438 7.42 -6.79 -10.38
C GLU A 438 7.07 -5.87 -11.55
N SER A 439 8.07 -5.14 -12.05
CA SER A 439 7.97 -4.33 -13.27
C SER A 439 9.17 -4.54 -14.17
N LYS A 440 8.93 -4.94 -15.42
CA LYS A 440 9.98 -5.08 -16.45
C LYS A 440 10.33 -3.75 -17.11
N THR A 441 9.35 -2.85 -17.23
CA THR A 441 9.48 -1.61 -18.01
C THR A 441 9.98 -0.42 -17.20
N GLY A 442 9.77 -0.41 -15.87
CA GLY A 442 9.98 0.78 -15.05
C GLY A 442 8.95 1.87 -15.34
N SER A 443 8.88 2.89 -14.50
CA SER A 443 7.96 4.01 -14.67
C SER A 443 8.52 5.32 -14.14
N TYR A 444 8.20 6.44 -14.79
CA TYR A 444 8.51 7.78 -14.30
C TYR A 444 7.50 8.31 -13.26
N SER A 445 6.28 7.76 -13.20
CA SER A 445 5.14 8.33 -12.48
C SER A 445 4.42 7.36 -11.53
N GLY A 446 5.10 6.31 -11.08
CA GLY A 446 4.50 5.25 -10.25
C GLY A 446 3.94 4.07 -11.04
N SER A 447 3.50 3.03 -10.33
CA SER A 447 2.98 1.80 -10.92
C SER A 447 1.62 1.96 -11.58
N SER A 448 1.38 1.16 -12.62
CA SER A 448 0.10 1.04 -13.30
C SER A 448 -0.94 0.30 -12.45
N LEU A 449 -0.47 -0.56 -11.53
CA LEU A 449 -1.25 -1.18 -10.47
C LEU A 449 -1.33 -0.20 -9.29
N TYR A 450 -2.42 0.55 -9.20
CA TYR A 450 -2.68 1.47 -8.09
C TYR A 450 -3.56 0.80 -7.05
N TYR A 451 -3.02 0.54 -5.86
CA TYR A 451 -3.76 -0.12 -4.79
C TYR A 451 -3.45 0.48 -3.43
N TRP A 452 -4.47 0.43 -2.59
CA TRP A 452 -4.37 0.62 -1.16
C TRP A 452 -4.67 -0.73 -0.52
N ALA A 453 -3.69 -1.30 0.19
CA ALA A 453 -3.81 -2.59 0.86
C ALA A 453 -3.94 -2.43 2.38
N HIS A 454 -4.81 -3.23 2.98
CA HIS A 454 -4.95 -3.37 4.43
C HIS A 454 -4.57 -4.79 4.84
N TYR A 455 -3.84 -4.92 5.94
CA TYR A 455 -3.52 -6.20 6.54
C TYR A 455 -3.76 -6.22 8.04
N ASP A 456 -4.12 -7.39 8.55
CA ASP A 456 -4.35 -7.66 9.95
C ASP A 456 -3.99 -9.11 10.31
N PHE A 457 -3.82 -9.35 11.61
CA PHE A 457 -3.46 -10.66 12.16
C PHE A 457 -4.60 -11.20 13.01
N PHE A 458 -4.89 -12.49 12.86
CA PHE A 458 -5.89 -13.18 13.65
C PHE A 458 -5.29 -14.41 14.30
N ASN A 459 -5.57 -14.59 15.58
CA ASN A 459 -5.17 -15.79 16.29
C ASN A 459 -6.01 -16.98 15.80
N ASN A 460 -5.36 -17.96 15.18
CA ASN A 460 -5.95 -19.18 14.65
C ASN A 460 -5.43 -20.43 15.38
N THR A 461 -5.04 -20.30 16.65
CA THR A 461 -4.65 -21.44 17.47
C THR A 461 -5.81 -22.42 17.61
N LYS A 462 -5.56 -23.68 17.30
CA LYS A 462 -6.50 -24.80 17.45
C LYS A 462 -6.03 -25.70 18.59
N PHE A 463 -6.96 -26.33 19.29
CA PHE A 463 -6.66 -27.21 20.42
C PHE A 463 -6.70 -28.69 20.02
N GLY A 464 -7.52 -29.04 19.04
CA GLY A 464 -7.66 -30.37 18.47
C GLY A 464 -7.20 -30.45 17.02
N ASP A 465 -7.46 -31.60 16.39
CA ASP A 465 -7.18 -31.81 14.98
C ASP A 465 -8.24 -31.11 14.12
N ALA A 466 -7.79 -30.22 13.23
CA ALA A 466 -8.69 -29.50 12.34
C ALA A 466 -9.37 -30.43 11.32
N VAL A 467 -10.67 -30.24 11.10
CA VAL A 467 -11.40 -30.97 10.05
C VAL A 467 -11.29 -30.21 8.72
N PRO A 468 -10.79 -30.84 7.64
CA PRO A 468 -10.70 -30.21 6.31
C PRO A 468 -12.07 -29.72 5.81
N ASN A 469 -12.08 -28.60 5.07
CA ASN A 469 -13.28 -28.00 4.47
C ASN A 469 -14.36 -27.54 5.47
N THR A 470 -14.02 -27.41 6.75
CA THR A 470 -14.90 -26.84 7.77
C THR A 470 -14.37 -25.47 8.20
N LEU A 471 -15.24 -24.66 8.81
CA LEU A 471 -14.86 -23.31 9.26
C LEU A 471 -13.94 -23.36 10.49
N CYS A 472 -14.25 -24.25 11.43
CA CYS A 472 -13.68 -24.25 12.77
C CYS A 472 -13.87 -25.60 13.50
N ASP A 473 -14.19 -26.69 12.78
CA ASP A 473 -14.45 -27.96 13.45
C ASP A 473 -13.12 -28.61 13.88
N GLU A 474 -13.14 -29.17 15.08
CA GLU A 474 -11.98 -29.78 15.73
C GLU A 474 -12.34 -31.15 16.31
N ILE A 475 -11.41 -32.10 16.19
CA ILE A 475 -11.55 -33.45 16.74
C ILE A 475 -10.48 -33.70 17.80
N PHE A 476 -10.91 -34.19 18.96
CA PHE A 476 -10.08 -34.54 20.09
C PHE A 476 -10.13 -36.05 20.30
N TYR A 477 -8.96 -36.69 20.23
CA TYR A 477 -8.83 -38.12 20.39
C TYR A 477 -8.25 -38.47 21.76
N ALA A 478 -8.89 -39.42 22.45
CA ALA A 478 -8.48 -39.88 23.79
C ALA A 478 -7.03 -40.39 23.86
N TRP A 479 -6.51 -40.93 22.75
CA TRP A 479 -5.13 -41.44 22.66
C TRP A 479 -4.08 -40.36 22.36
N LYS A 480 -4.48 -39.16 21.94
CA LYS A 480 -3.57 -38.01 21.78
C LYS A 480 -3.48 -37.20 23.06
N HIS A 481 -4.63 -36.84 23.63
CA HIS A 481 -4.73 -36.04 24.84
C HIS A 481 -5.80 -36.63 25.76
N GLN A 482 -5.42 -36.98 27.00
CA GLN A 482 -6.37 -37.52 27.98
C GLN A 482 -7.22 -36.44 28.65
N ARG A 483 -6.73 -35.20 28.69
CA ARG A 483 -7.42 -34.03 29.24
C ARG A 483 -6.90 -32.77 28.58
N GLY A 484 -7.67 -31.70 28.61
CA GLY A 484 -7.24 -30.40 28.12
C GLY A 484 -8.30 -29.31 28.29
N ASN A 485 -7.92 -28.10 27.91
CA ASN A 485 -8.81 -26.94 27.91
C ASN A 485 -9.12 -26.59 26.46
N ILE A 486 -10.35 -26.15 26.21
CA ILE A 486 -10.84 -25.70 24.91
C ILE A 486 -11.55 -24.37 25.08
N ARG A 487 -11.64 -23.62 23.99
CA ARG A 487 -12.41 -22.39 23.88
C ARG A 487 -12.90 -22.21 22.46
N SER A 488 -13.84 -21.29 22.26
CA SER A 488 -14.21 -20.87 20.91
C SER A 488 -12.99 -20.32 20.14
N SER A 489 -12.96 -20.53 18.83
CA SER A 489 -11.95 -19.96 17.94
C SER A 489 -11.78 -18.44 18.16
N LEU A 490 -10.54 -18.00 18.31
CA LEU A 490 -10.17 -16.57 18.36
C LEU A 490 -10.02 -15.96 16.96
N ASN A 491 -10.13 -16.79 15.92
CA ASN A 491 -10.06 -16.32 14.55
C ASN A 491 -11.40 -15.70 14.18
N THR A 492 -11.57 -14.41 14.48
CA THR A 492 -12.84 -13.73 14.28
C THR A 492 -13.27 -13.59 12.81
N LEU A 493 -12.42 -13.96 11.85
CA LEU A 493 -12.78 -14.02 10.43
C LEU A 493 -13.93 -14.97 10.15
N ILE A 494 -14.10 -16.01 10.97
CA ILE A 494 -15.22 -16.95 10.83
C ILE A 494 -16.58 -16.25 10.98
N TYR A 495 -16.64 -15.12 11.70
CA TYR A 495 -17.86 -14.36 11.94
C TYR A 495 -18.17 -13.36 10.83
N LYS A 496 -17.21 -13.04 9.96
CA LYS A 496 -17.38 -12.12 8.83
C LYS A 496 -18.05 -12.82 7.64
N ARG A 497 -19.36 -13.07 7.75
CA ARG A 497 -20.16 -13.82 6.76
C ARG A 497 -20.95 -12.89 5.85
N THR A 498 -20.87 -13.09 4.54
CA THR A 498 -21.61 -12.31 3.53
C THR A 498 -22.99 -12.90 3.18
N SER A 499 -23.22 -14.18 3.47
CA SER A 499 -24.43 -14.92 3.06
C SER A 499 -25.50 -15.07 4.15
N GLY A 500 -25.32 -14.46 5.31
CA GLY A 500 -26.26 -14.58 6.44
C GLY A 500 -26.40 -15.99 7.02
N SER A 501 -25.55 -16.94 6.60
CA SER A 501 -25.51 -18.30 7.15
C SER A 501 -24.93 -18.31 8.56
N ASP A 502 -25.50 -19.13 9.43
CA ASP A 502 -24.99 -19.32 10.80
C ASP A 502 -23.55 -19.85 10.81
N VAL A 503 -22.78 -19.41 11.80
CA VAL A 503 -21.46 -19.95 12.10
C VAL A 503 -21.64 -21.12 13.04
N ARG A 504 -21.21 -22.30 12.60
CA ARG A 504 -21.25 -23.54 13.39
C ARG A 504 -19.83 -24.07 13.54
N CYS A 505 -19.40 -24.27 14.78
CA CYS A 505 -18.13 -24.90 15.11
C CYS A 505 -18.41 -26.13 15.97
N GLN A 506 -18.07 -27.30 15.46
CA GLN A 506 -18.26 -28.57 16.15
C GLN A 506 -16.93 -29.08 16.72
N TYR A 507 -16.91 -29.30 18.03
CA TYR A 507 -15.80 -29.87 18.79
C TYR A 507 -16.19 -31.29 19.18
N ARG A 508 -15.54 -32.29 18.57
CA ARG A 508 -15.88 -33.72 18.74
C ARG A 508 -14.86 -34.41 19.62
N PHE A 509 -15.32 -35.09 20.66
CA PHE A 509 -14.46 -35.85 21.57
C PHE A 509 -14.70 -37.35 21.33
N VAL A 510 -13.67 -38.05 20.89
CA VAL A 510 -13.75 -39.43 20.43
C VAL A 510 -12.87 -40.31 21.30
N THR A 511 -13.47 -41.38 21.84
CA THR A 511 -12.75 -42.45 22.53
C THR A 511 -13.10 -43.82 21.95
N ASP A 512 -12.38 -44.87 22.37
CA ASP A 512 -12.64 -46.24 21.94
C ASP A 512 -13.67 -46.90 22.85
N LYS A 513 -14.75 -47.42 22.25
CA LYS A 513 -15.80 -48.17 22.92
C LYS A 513 -15.28 -49.37 23.73
N ARG A 514 -14.19 -50.00 23.30
CA ARG A 514 -13.56 -51.15 23.98
C ARG A 514 -12.90 -50.78 25.30
N LEU A 515 -12.56 -49.50 25.48
CA LEU A 515 -11.90 -49.01 26.68
C LEU A 515 -12.87 -48.61 27.78
N PHE A 516 -14.18 -48.66 27.51
CA PHE A 516 -15.23 -48.17 28.41
C PHE A 516 -15.04 -46.69 28.82
N ALA A 517 -14.29 -45.92 28.02
CA ALA A 517 -14.01 -44.54 28.31
C ALA A 517 -15.22 -43.64 28.08
N ARG A 518 -15.37 -42.68 28.99
CA ARG A 518 -16.35 -41.59 28.96
C ARG A 518 -15.63 -40.27 28.73
N VAL A 519 -16.34 -39.33 28.14
CA VAL A 519 -15.89 -37.96 28.01
C VAL A 519 -16.63 -37.13 29.08
N VAL A 520 -15.86 -36.41 29.86
CA VAL A 520 -16.36 -35.41 30.80
C VAL A 520 -16.05 -34.04 30.22
N ILE A 521 -17.06 -33.22 30.01
CA ILE A 521 -16.91 -31.82 29.59
C ILE A 521 -17.40 -30.93 30.73
N GLU A 522 -16.57 -30.00 31.14
CA GLU A 522 -16.90 -28.98 32.13
C GLU A 522 -16.89 -27.62 31.45
N VAL A 523 -18.07 -27.04 31.20
CA VAL A 523 -18.19 -25.69 30.64
C VAL A 523 -17.97 -24.70 31.77
N THR A 524 -16.92 -23.89 31.68
CA THR A 524 -16.52 -22.97 32.75
C THR A 524 -17.06 -21.56 32.53
N ALA A 525 -17.19 -21.13 31.27
CA ALA A 525 -17.75 -19.84 30.91
C ALA A 525 -18.44 -19.89 29.55
N VAL A 526 -19.52 -19.11 29.43
CA VAL A 526 -20.23 -18.82 28.18
C VAL A 526 -20.49 -17.31 28.18
N THR A 527 -20.19 -16.64 27.08
CA THR A 527 -20.29 -15.18 26.93
C THR A 527 -20.77 -14.81 25.54
N PHE A 528 -22.06 -15.06 25.27
CA PHE A 528 -22.71 -14.57 24.06
C PHE A 528 -23.19 -13.13 24.27
N LYS A 529 -23.20 -12.34 23.20
CA LYS A 529 -23.73 -10.97 23.21
C LYS A 529 -25.23 -11.00 22.96
N GLU A 530 -25.96 -10.16 23.67
CA GLU A 530 -27.38 -9.96 23.44
C GLU A 530 -27.64 -9.42 22.02
N ILE A 531 -28.70 -9.91 21.39
CA ILE A 531 -29.08 -9.52 20.04
C ILE A 531 -29.94 -8.26 20.12
N PRO A 532 -29.49 -7.11 19.58
CA PRO A 532 -30.35 -5.94 19.53
C PRO A 532 -31.55 -6.27 18.63
N TYR A 533 -32.76 -5.98 19.12
CA TYR A 533 -34.06 -6.18 18.44
C TYR A 533 -34.69 -7.59 18.47
N ASN A 534 -34.06 -8.60 19.08
CA ASN A 534 -34.69 -9.91 19.28
C ASN A 534 -35.12 -10.06 20.75
N LEU A 535 -36.43 -10.07 20.99
CA LEU A 535 -37.05 -10.20 22.33
C LEU A 535 -37.09 -11.64 22.84
N ASN A 536 -36.53 -12.60 22.09
CA ASN A 536 -36.46 -13.99 22.52
C ASN A 536 -35.53 -14.09 23.74
N THR A 537 -36.12 -14.13 24.93
CA THR A 537 -35.44 -14.49 26.16
C THR A 537 -35.00 -15.94 26.08
N CYS A 538 -33.77 -16.26 26.52
CA CYS A 538 -33.18 -17.60 26.57
C CYS A 538 -33.98 -18.54 27.51
N THR A 539 -35.21 -18.88 27.10
CA THR A 539 -36.15 -19.68 27.90
C THR A 539 -36.22 -21.10 27.35
N ARG A 540 -36.11 -21.25 26.03
CA ARG A 540 -36.08 -22.53 25.34
C ARG A 540 -34.89 -22.61 24.39
N CYS A 541 -33.70 -22.74 24.98
CA CYS A 541 -32.42 -22.74 24.28
C CYS A 541 -32.35 -23.65 23.03
N HIS A 542 -32.98 -24.83 23.06
CA HIS A 542 -32.97 -25.74 21.90
C HIS A 542 -33.84 -25.26 20.72
N GLU A 543 -35.02 -24.73 21.00
CA GLU A 543 -36.02 -24.33 20.01
C GLU A 543 -35.75 -22.93 19.46
N GLU A 544 -35.26 -22.03 20.32
CA GLU A 544 -35.09 -20.63 19.99
C GLU A 544 -33.89 -20.42 19.04
N ARG A 545 -34.10 -19.48 18.13
CA ARG A 545 -33.01 -18.86 17.38
C ARG A 545 -32.35 -17.82 18.27
N VAL A 546 -31.35 -18.26 19.03
CA VAL A 546 -30.38 -17.45 19.77
C VAL A 546 -28.97 -17.97 19.52
N ASP A 547 -27.95 -17.19 19.87
CA ASP A 547 -26.58 -17.72 19.93
C ASP A 547 -26.51 -18.71 21.08
N LYS A 548 -25.96 -19.90 20.82
CA LYS A 548 -25.99 -20.98 21.79
C LYS A 548 -24.83 -21.94 21.68
N LEU A 549 -24.53 -22.57 22.81
CA LEU A 549 -23.63 -23.68 22.96
C LEU A 549 -24.45 -24.93 23.29
N VAL A 550 -24.39 -25.96 22.45
CA VAL A 550 -25.16 -27.19 22.63
C VAL A 550 -24.19 -28.35 22.82
N ILE A 551 -24.45 -29.18 23.83
CA ILE A 551 -23.74 -30.44 24.02
C ILE A 551 -24.72 -31.57 23.73
N TRP A 552 -24.33 -32.46 22.83
CA TRP A 552 -25.18 -33.58 22.40
C TRP A 552 -24.35 -34.82 22.09
N GLU A 553 -24.99 -35.97 22.16
CA GLU A 553 -24.43 -37.26 21.78
C GLU A 553 -25.37 -37.95 20.79
N GLU A 554 -24.81 -38.81 19.94
CA GLU A 554 -25.61 -39.58 18.98
C GLU A 554 -25.88 -40.97 19.56
N LYS A 555 -27.16 -41.29 19.77
CA LYS A 555 -27.59 -42.59 20.29
C LYS A 555 -28.62 -43.19 19.34
N GLU A 556 -28.32 -44.38 18.80
CA GLU A 556 -29.22 -45.08 17.86
C GLU A 556 -29.68 -44.23 16.66
N LYS A 557 -28.78 -43.37 16.13
CA LYS A 557 -29.03 -42.40 15.04
C LYS A 557 -29.98 -41.23 15.40
N VAL A 558 -30.27 -41.03 16.68
CA VAL A 558 -31.00 -39.87 17.19
C VAL A 558 -30.05 -38.98 17.97
N GLN A 559 -30.16 -37.66 17.79
CA GLN A 559 -29.41 -36.69 18.59
C GLN A 559 -30.05 -36.58 19.97
N ASN A 560 -29.30 -36.99 20.99
CA ASN A 560 -29.67 -36.82 22.39
C ASN A 560 -29.00 -35.54 22.91
N HIS A 561 -29.79 -34.50 23.20
CA HIS A 561 -29.29 -33.23 23.70
C HIS A 561 -29.07 -33.29 25.21
N LEU A 562 -27.83 -33.06 25.65
CA LEU A 562 -27.42 -33.19 27.05
C LEU A 562 -27.43 -31.84 27.80
N ALA A 563 -27.02 -30.77 27.13
CA ALA A 563 -27.03 -29.42 27.70
C ALA A 563 -27.13 -28.34 26.60
N CYS A 564 -27.65 -27.17 26.97
CA CYS A 564 -27.73 -26.01 26.09
C CYS A 564 -27.56 -24.72 26.89
N PHE A 565 -26.71 -23.82 26.40
CA PHE A 565 -26.39 -22.55 27.04
C PHE A 565 -26.56 -21.41 26.02
N CYS A 566 -27.44 -20.46 26.31
CA CYS A 566 -27.55 -19.20 25.54
C CYS A 566 -27.24 -17.94 26.37
N ASP A 567 -27.17 -18.06 27.70
CA ASP A 567 -26.82 -16.97 28.62
C ASP A 567 -25.54 -17.29 29.41
N ASN A 568 -25.01 -16.28 30.11
CA ASN A 568 -23.88 -16.43 31.01
C ASN A 568 -24.18 -17.45 32.11
N ILE A 569 -23.26 -18.38 32.34
CA ILE A 569 -23.37 -19.36 33.41
C ILE A 569 -22.69 -18.84 34.70
N PRO A 570 -23.36 -18.88 35.87
CA PRO A 570 -22.79 -18.37 37.12
C PRO A 570 -21.80 -19.35 37.78
N ARG A 571 -21.85 -20.63 37.40
CA ARG A 571 -20.99 -21.71 37.89
C ARG A 571 -20.67 -22.66 36.74
N ALA A 572 -19.54 -23.34 36.83
CA ALA A 572 -19.17 -24.35 35.85
C ALA A 572 -20.17 -25.51 35.83
N VAL A 573 -20.53 -25.97 34.63
CA VAL A 573 -21.50 -27.05 34.43
C VAL A 573 -20.79 -28.26 33.84
N ARG A 574 -20.91 -29.38 34.55
CA ARG A 574 -20.26 -30.65 34.19
C ARG A 574 -21.25 -31.59 33.50
N VAL A 575 -20.88 -32.05 32.31
CA VAL A 575 -21.63 -32.99 31.47
C VAL A 575 -20.78 -34.24 31.26
N ILE A 576 -21.41 -35.41 31.38
CA ILE A 576 -20.73 -36.72 31.28
C ILE A 576 -21.40 -37.49 30.14
N SER A 577 -20.61 -38.02 29.20
CA SER A 577 -21.13 -38.80 28.08
C SER A 577 -21.69 -40.15 28.52
N SER A 578 -22.75 -40.61 27.87
CA SER A 578 -23.25 -41.98 28.05
C SER A 578 -22.52 -43.01 27.18
N GLY A 579 -21.84 -42.54 26.12
CA GLY A 579 -21.07 -43.37 25.19
C GLY A 579 -19.67 -42.85 24.86
N GLU A 580 -19.14 -43.32 23.72
CA GLU A 580 -17.77 -43.09 23.25
C GLU A 580 -17.54 -41.77 22.50
N LEU A 581 -18.64 -41.08 22.16
CA LEU A 581 -18.62 -39.85 21.37
C LEU A 581 -19.54 -38.82 22.02
N ILE A 582 -19.01 -37.62 22.24
CA ILE A 582 -19.80 -36.44 22.60
C ILE A 582 -19.39 -35.28 21.69
N SER A 583 -20.36 -34.48 21.29
CA SER A 583 -20.15 -33.28 20.48
C SER A 583 -20.55 -32.04 21.27
N LEU A 584 -19.70 -31.04 21.23
CA LEU A 584 -20.00 -29.69 21.69
C LEU A 584 -20.05 -28.79 20.46
N GLU A 585 -21.17 -28.13 20.24
CA GLU A 585 -21.43 -27.33 19.04
C GLU A 585 -21.74 -25.89 19.44
N MET A 586 -20.95 -24.96 18.92
CA MET A 586 -21.20 -23.53 19.05
C MET A 586 -21.95 -23.04 17.81
N ILE A 587 -23.10 -22.41 18.01
CA ILE A 587 -23.96 -21.89 16.94
C ILE A 587 -24.13 -20.39 17.16
N VAL A 588 -23.67 -19.58 16.20
CA VAL A 588 -23.81 -18.12 16.20
C VAL A 588 -24.56 -17.70 14.95
N GLN A 589 -25.57 -16.84 15.07
CA GLN A 589 -26.42 -16.52 13.92
C GLN A 589 -25.71 -15.63 12.90
N GLY A 590 -25.91 -15.92 11.62
CA GLY A 590 -25.24 -15.21 10.55
C GLY A 590 -25.61 -13.73 10.43
N GLN A 591 -26.82 -13.34 10.85
CA GLN A 591 -27.33 -11.96 10.69
C GLN A 591 -26.57 -10.93 11.53
N HIS A 592 -26.14 -11.30 12.75
CA HIS A 592 -25.39 -10.41 13.65
C HIS A 592 -23.97 -10.86 13.94
N ALA A 593 -23.54 -12.03 13.47
CA ALA A 593 -22.19 -12.56 13.70
C ALA A 593 -21.09 -11.51 13.42
N THR A 594 -21.19 -10.80 12.28
CA THR A 594 -20.20 -9.78 11.89
C THR A 594 -20.25 -8.59 12.86
N THR A 595 -21.42 -8.02 13.13
CA THR A 595 -21.56 -6.82 13.96
C THR A 595 -21.19 -7.09 15.43
N SER A 596 -21.51 -8.28 15.94
CA SER A 596 -21.34 -8.62 17.35
C SER A 596 -19.94 -9.17 17.66
N TYR A 597 -19.34 -9.97 16.77
CA TYR A 597 -18.16 -10.77 17.10
C TYR A 597 -16.95 -10.58 16.18
N PHE A 598 -17.08 -9.91 15.03
CA PHE A 598 -15.90 -9.56 14.22
C PHE A 598 -14.97 -8.63 15.01
N LYS A 599 -13.67 -8.95 15.06
CA LYS A 599 -12.65 -8.28 15.88
C LYS A 599 -12.88 -8.31 17.40
N ASN A 600 -13.77 -9.18 17.91
CA ASN A 600 -13.87 -9.44 19.34
C ASN A 600 -12.74 -10.38 19.81
N GLN A 601 -11.90 -9.92 20.74
CA GLN A 601 -10.75 -10.70 21.21
C GLN A 601 -11.11 -11.72 22.31
N ASN A 602 -12.34 -11.64 22.87
CA ASN A 602 -12.77 -12.52 23.94
C ASN A 602 -13.38 -13.81 23.38
N PRO A 603 -13.05 -14.99 23.95
CA PRO A 603 -13.70 -16.24 23.57
C PRO A 603 -15.18 -16.23 23.98
N LEU A 604 -16.04 -16.82 23.16
CA LEU A 604 -17.48 -16.96 23.40
C LEU A 604 -17.81 -18.07 24.40
N PHE A 605 -16.94 -19.08 24.52
CA PHE A 605 -17.03 -20.08 25.58
C PHE A 605 -15.65 -20.60 25.96
N GLN A 606 -15.57 -21.14 27.17
CA GLN A 606 -14.42 -21.88 27.67
C GLN A 606 -14.91 -23.16 28.34
N ALA A 607 -14.20 -24.26 28.11
CA ALA A 607 -14.51 -25.55 28.72
C ALA A 607 -13.24 -26.37 28.95
N ASN A 608 -13.32 -27.29 29.91
CA ASN A 608 -12.30 -28.31 30.13
C ASN A 608 -12.88 -29.66 29.72
N TYR A 609 -12.04 -30.54 29.17
CA TYR A 609 -12.43 -31.91 28.87
C TYR A 609 -11.47 -32.91 29.51
N GLU A 610 -12.00 -34.08 29.84
CA GLU A 610 -11.26 -35.20 30.39
C GLU A 610 -11.86 -36.51 29.85
N PHE A 611 -11.01 -37.37 29.31
CA PHE A 611 -11.35 -38.75 29.00
C PHE A 611 -11.16 -39.59 30.28
N ALA A 612 -12.28 -39.90 30.93
CA ALA A 612 -12.35 -40.65 32.18
C ALA A 612 -12.86 -42.09 31.93
N HIS A 613 -12.94 -42.90 32.97
CA HIS A 613 -13.44 -44.28 32.94
C HIS A 613 -12.55 -45.22 32.10
N GLY A 614 -11.41 -45.65 32.65
CA GLY A 614 -10.51 -46.57 31.94
C GLY A 614 -11.04 -48.02 31.86
N PRO A 615 -10.35 -48.90 31.12
CA PRO A 615 -10.74 -50.31 31.00
C PRO A 615 -10.75 -51.07 32.33
N LEU A 616 -9.99 -50.58 33.33
CA LEU A 616 -9.98 -51.13 34.69
C LEU A 616 -11.31 -50.90 35.44
N CYS A 617 -12.11 -49.92 35.03
CA CYS A 617 -13.40 -49.63 35.65
C CYS A 617 -14.51 -50.58 35.18
N GLY A 618 -14.32 -51.28 34.05
CA GLY A 618 -15.32 -52.20 33.49
C GLY A 618 -16.45 -51.46 32.76
N PRO A 619 -17.64 -52.07 32.62
CA PRO A 619 -18.73 -51.49 31.84
C PRO A 619 -19.28 -50.20 32.47
N ILE A 620 -19.53 -49.23 31.60
CA ILE A 620 -19.96 -47.87 31.95
C ILE A 620 -21.35 -47.82 32.60
N THR A 621 -22.31 -48.54 32.01
CA THR A 621 -23.70 -48.60 32.44
C THR A 621 -23.99 -49.98 33.00
N LEU A 622 -24.49 -50.02 34.23
CA LEU A 622 -24.91 -51.24 34.90
C LEU A 622 -26.44 -51.29 34.82
N GLY A 623 -26.95 -52.30 34.12
CA GLY A 623 -28.39 -52.50 33.96
C GLY A 623 -29.08 -52.84 35.28
N PRO A 624 -30.42 -52.73 35.34
CA PRO A 624 -31.17 -53.10 36.53
C PRO A 624 -31.02 -54.61 36.80
N SER A 625 -30.47 -54.95 37.96
CA SER A 625 -30.26 -56.30 38.45
C SER A 625 -30.79 -56.38 39.89
N PRO A 626 -31.38 -57.52 40.33
CA PRO A 626 -31.84 -57.68 41.71
C PRO A 626 -30.70 -57.56 42.73
N ASP A 627 -29.50 -57.98 42.35
CA ASP A 627 -28.26 -57.91 43.11
C ASP A 627 -27.06 -57.68 42.18
N GLY A 628 -25.97 -57.14 42.72
CA GLY A 628 -24.75 -56.87 41.97
C GLY A 628 -23.62 -56.40 42.88
N GLU A 629 -22.39 -56.63 42.43
CA GLU A 629 -21.17 -56.19 43.14
C GLU A 629 -20.38 -55.26 42.24
N LEU A 630 -20.00 -54.09 42.78
CA LEU A 630 -19.10 -53.15 42.11
C LEU A 630 -17.73 -53.23 42.75
N VAL A 631 -16.80 -53.93 42.10
CA VAL A 631 -15.43 -54.06 42.58
C VAL A 631 -14.60 -52.91 42.02
N PHE A 632 -14.11 -52.06 42.91
CA PHE A 632 -13.22 -50.96 42.53
C PHE A 632 -11.85 -51.50 42.13
N PRO A 633 -11.27 -51.05 40.99
CA PRO A 633 -9.92 -51.46 40.62
C PRO A 633 -8.92 -51.00 41.68
N PHE A 634 -8.21 -51.97 42.26
CA PHE A 634 -7.13 -51.79 43.21
C PHE A 634 -5.79 -52.05 42.48
N ARG A 635 -4.97 -51.01 42.30
CA ARG A 635 -3.60 -51.22 41.82
C ARG A 635 -2.76 -51.78 42.97
N ASN A 636 -2.54 -53.10 42.98
CA ASN A 636 -1.44 -53.68 43.73
C ASN A 636 -0.14 -53.10 43.17
N ALA A 637 0.66 -52.43 44.01
CA ALA A 637 2.00 -51.99 43.67
C ALA A 637 2.90 -53.22 43.44
N ILE A 638 2.82 -53.84 42.26
CA ILE A 638 3.74 -54.87 41.80
C ILE A 638 4.56 -54.27 40.67
N GLY A 639 5.74 -53.76 41.03
CA GLY A 639 6.95 -53.87 40.21
C GLY A 639 7.14 -53.01 38.96
N TYR A 640 6.37 -51.96 38.69
CA TYR A 640 6.69 -51.03 37.59
C TYR A 640 7.34 -49.72 38.10
N PRO A 641 8.54 -49.34 37.60
CA PRO A 641 9.21 -48.14 38.05
C PRO A 641 8.44 -46.88 37.64
N HIS A 642 8.33 -45.97 38.61
CA HIS A 642 7.80 -44.62 38.47
C HIS A 642 8.58 -43.83 37.40
N VAL A 643 7.98 -43.62 36.23
CA VAL A 643 8.35 -42.50 35.35
C VAL A 643 7.07 -41.96 34.69
N GLY A 644 6.67 -40.74 35.09
CA GLY A 644 5.77 -39.87 34.34
C GLY A 644 4.26 -40.05 34.61
N ASP A 645 3.69 -39.09 35.34
CA ASP A 645 2.27 -38.90 35.66
C ASP A 645 1.59 -40.03 36.46
N GLN A 646 1.35 -39.77 37.75
CA GLN A 646 0.38 -40.55 38.51
C GLN A 646 -0.99 -40.42 37.82
N LYS A 647 -1.35 -41.38 36.96
CA LYS A 647 -2.69 -41.45 36.37
C LYS A 647 -3.70 -41.55 37.50
N ARG A 648 -4.39 -40.44 37.78
CA ARG A 648 -5.59 -40.43 38.63
C ARG A 648 -6.65 -41.25 37.89
N GLU A 649 -6.90 -42.45 38.39
CA GLU A 649 -7.88 -43.37 37.77
C GLU A 649 -9.29 -42.97 38.22
N LYS A 650 -9.95 -42.17 37.39
CA LYS A 650 -11.31 -41.71 37.61
C LYS A 650 -12.29 -42.67 36.97
N CYS A 651 -13.07 -43.38 37.78
CA CYS A 651 -14.12 -44.29 37.31
C CYS A 651 -15.49 -43.67 37.57
N ILE A 652 -16.39 -43.76 36.58
CA ILE A 652 -17.72 -43.14 36.64
C ILE A 652 -18.76 -44.12 36.11
N TRP A 653 -19.47 -44.81 37.00
CA TRP A 653 -20.51 -45.76 36.64
C TRP A 653 -21.88 -45.12 36.67
N GLU A 654 -22.76 -45.58 35.78
CA GLU A 654 -24.18 -45.23 35.78
C GLU A 654 -24.99 -46.48 36.09
N LEU A 655 -25.64 -46.49 37.25
CA LEU A 655 -26.48 -47.59 37.71
C LEU A 655 -27.93 -47.31 37.36
N LYS A 656 -28.52 -48.13 36.50
CA LYS A 656 -29.94 -48.09 36.19
C LYS A 656 -30.72 -48.89 37.24
N VAL A 657 -31.73 -48.26 37.84
CA VAL A 657 -32.63 -48.90 38.81
C VAL A 657 -33.93 -49.26 38.09
N ALA A 658 -34.64 -50.30 38.54
CA ALA A 658 -35.98 -50.60 38.01
C ALA A 658 -37.04 -49.68 38.64
N ALA A 659 -38.13 -49.41 37.93
CA ALA A 659 -39.22 -48.58 38.46
C ALA A 659 -39.80 -49.17 39.76
N GLN A 660 -40.23 -48.29 40.68
CA GLN A 660 -40.84 -48.65 41.98
C GLN A 660 -39.97 -49.56 42.88
N ARG A 661 -38.64 -49.51 42.72
CA ARG A 661 -37.70 -50.24 43.58
C ARG A 661 -36.78 -49.28 44.32
N ASP A 662 -36.52 -49.60 45.58
CA ASP A 662 -35.51 -48.92 46.38
C ASP A 662 -34.12 -49.49 46.05
N LEU A 663 -33.11 -48.63 46.09
CA LEU A 663 -31.72 -49.04 45.91
C LEU A 663 -31.01 -49.10 47.26
N TRP A 664 -30.50 -50.28 47.59
CA TRP A 664 -29.73 -50.55 48.79
C TRP A 664 -28.26 -50.66 48.40
N MET A 665 -27.40 -49.87 49.04
CA MET A 665 -25.96 -49.92 48.82
C MET A 665 -25.27 -50.25 50.13
N HIS A 666 -24.48 -51.32 50.13
CA HIS A 666 -23.69 -51.73 51.29
C HIS A 666 -22.21 -51.78 50.92
N LEU A 667 -21.36 -51.26 51.80
CA LEU A 667 -19.91 -51.23 51.59
C LEU A 667 -19.25 -52.39 52.34
N ASP A 668 -19.05 -53.52 51.65
CA ASP A 668 -18.48 -54.74 52.25
C ASP A 668 -16.99 -54.57 52.61
N LYS A 669 -16.17 -54.10 51.66
CA LYS A 669 -14.72 -53.87 51.84
C LYS A 669 -14.26 -52.57 51.20
N ALA A 670 -13.66 -51.69 51.99
CA ALA A 670 -13.01 -50.48 51.49
C ALA A 670 -11.59 -50.35 52.06
N ARG A 671 -10.60 -50.24 51.18
CA ARG A 671 -9.20 -50.00 51.50
C ARG A 671 -8.69 -48.85 50.64
N PHE A 672 -8.28 -47.78 51.29
CA PHE A 672 -7.65 -46.64 50.64
C PHE A 672 -6.13 -46.73 50.82
N SER A 673 -5.36 -46.31 49.81
CA SER A 673 -3.91 -46.26 49.89
C SER A 673 -3.41 -45.16 50.83
N ASP A 674 -4.16 -44.07 50.91
CA ASP A 674 -3.83 -42.86 51.68
C ASP A 674 -4.87 -42.56 52.76
N LYS A 675 -4.49 -41.69 53.70
CA LYS A 675 -5.30 -41.30 54.86
C LYS A 675 -6.11 -40.01 54.65
N SER A 676 -6.04 -39.37 53.48
CA SER A 676 -6.77 -38.12 53.19
C SER A 676 -7.85 -38.34 52.14
N CYS A 677 -9.01 -37.71 52.33
CA CYS A 677 -10.10 -37.68 51.35
C CYS A 677 -9.77 -36.96 50.04
N ASP A 678 -8.68 -36.19 49.98
CA ASP A 678 -8.25 -35.49 48.76
C ASP A 678 -7.60 -36.42 47.73
N MET A 679 -7.07 -37.56 48.17
CA MET A 679 -6.33 -38.51 47.34
C MET A 679 -7.18 -39.68 46.86
N GLY A 680 -8.34 -39.90 47.47
CA GLY A 680 -9.24 -40.98 47.11
C GLY A 680 -10.59 -40.84 47.78
N LYS A 681 -11.64 -40.66 46.98
CA LYS A 681 -13.02 -40.61 47.46
C LYS A 681 -13.98 -41.25 46.48
N LEU A 682 -15.05 -41.83 47.02
CA LEU A 682 -16.19 -42.32 46.28
C LEU A 682 -17.35 -41.36 46.52
N GLU A 683 -17.95 -40.89 45.44
CA GLU A 683 -19.07 -39.97 45.46
C GLU A 683 -20.24 -40.61 44.74
N VAL A 684 -21.41 -40.58 45.38
CA VAL A 684 -22.66 -41.10 44.80
C VAL A 684 -23.60 -39.94 44.56
N TYR A 685 -24.02 -39.76 43.32
CA TYR A 685 -24.89 -38.70 42.87
C TYR A 685 -26.24 -39.28 42.44
N LEU A 686 -27.31 -38.59 42.81
CA LEU A 686 -28.62 -38.78 42.21
C LEU A 686 -28.67 -37.92 40.94
N ALA A 687 -29.17 -38.45 39.82
CA ALA A 687 -29.24 -37.66 38.60
C ALA A 687 -30.03 -36.36 38.82
N GLY A 688 -29.54 -35.27 38.24
CA GLY A 688 -30.10 -33.92 38.42
C GLY A 688 -29.64 -33.18 39.70
N ARG A 689 -28.82 -33.80 40.57
CA ARG A 689 -28.23 -33.12 41.74
C ARG A 689 -26.73 -32.87 41.55
N LEU A 690 -26.28 -31.66 41.88
CA LEU A 690 -24.87 -31.25 41.80
C LEU A 690 -24.04 -31.69 43.02
N GLU A 691 -24.68 -31.90 44.16
CA GLU A 691 -24.04 -32.34 45.39
C GLU A 691 -24.16 -33.86 45.54
N PRO A 692 -23.08 -34.54 45.93
CA PRO A 692 -23.12 -35.98 46.15
C PRO A 692 -24.03 -36.28 47.34
N ARG A 693 -24.91 -37.27 47.16
CA ARG A 693 -25.76 -37.79 48.24
C ARG A 693 -24.92 -38.52 49.30
N PHE A 694 -23.88 -39.22 48.86
CA PHE A 694 -22.92 -39.89 49.71
C PHE A 694 -21.50 -39.57 49.28
N ILE A 695 -20.63 -39.28 50.25
CA ILE A 695 -19.18 -39.18 50.05
C ILE A 695 -18.55 -40.21 50.99
N ILE A 696 -17.73 -41.11 50.44
CA ILE A 696 -17.02 -42.12 51.21
C ILE A 696 -15.53 -41.93 50.96
N CYS A 697 -14.77 -41.74 52.03
CA CYS A 697 -13.34 -41.51 51.98
C CYS A 697 -12.69 -42.02 53.29
N PRO A 698 -11.35 -42.00 53.41
CA PRO A 698 -10.65 -42.56 54.56
C PRO A 698 -11.15 -42.02 55.92
N ASP A 699 -11.52 -40.74 55.98
CA ASP A 699 -11.88 -40.05 57.22
C ASP A 699 -13.27 -40.44 57.75
N ASN A 700 -14.18 -40.90 56.89
CA ASN A 700 -15.57 -41.20 57.24
C ASN A 700 -15.98 -42.67 56.98
N ILE A 701 -15.00 -43.54 56.72
CA ILE A 701 -15.22 -44.93 56.32
C ILE A 701 -16.02 -45.75 57.35
N SER A 702 -15.90 -45.42 58.64
CA SER A 702 -16.64 -46.08 59.72
C SER A 702 -18.13 -45.72 59.73
N LEU A 703 -18.50 -44.56 59.21
CA LEU A 703 -19.89 -44.10 59.07
C LEU A 703 -20.55 -44.61 57.77
N ALA A 704 -19.76 -45.13 56.83
CA ALA A 704 -20.19 -45.53 55.50
C ALA A 704 -20.59 -47.02 55.37
N ARG A 705 -20.58 -47.80 56.46
CA ARG A 705 -20.95 -49.22 56.43
C ARG A 705 -22.43 -49.45 56.10
N ASP A 706 -23.31 -48.55 56.55
CA ASP A 706 -24.75 -48.59 56.30
C ASP A 706 -25.20 -47.28 55.62
N LEU A 707 -25.07 -47.24 54.29
CA LEU A 707 -25.56 -46.09 53.50
C LEU A 707 -27.09 -46.07 53.56
N ALA A 708 -27.67 -44.87 53.65
CA ALA A 708 -29.12 -44.72 53.67
C ALA A 708 -29.75 -45.27 52.38
N ILE A 709 -30.90 -45.92 52.51
CA ILE A 709 -31.66 -46.45 51.38
C ILE A 709 -32.09 -45.30 50.47
N LEU A 710 -31.83 -45.44 49.17
CA LEU A 710 -32.37 -44.53 48.16
C LEU A 710 -33.76 -45.03 47.77
N SER A 711 -34.78 -44.31 48.23
CA SER A 711 -36.16 -44.70 47.98
C SER A 711 -36.56 -44.50 46.51
N ALA A 712 -37.54 -45.28 46.02
CA ALA A 712 -38.09 -45.11 44.67
C ALA A 712 -38.60 -43.67 44.42
N ALA A 713 -39.08 -42.99 45.47
CA ALA A 713 -39.50 -41.58 45.41
C ALA A 713 -38.31 -40.63 45.20
N GLU A 714 -37.17 -40.85 45.86
CA GLU A 714 -35.95 -40.06 45.65
C GLU A 714 -35.33 -40.29 44.27
N LEU A 715 -35.57 -41.47 43.65
CA LEU A 715 -35.15 -41.82 42.30
C LEU A 715 -36.14 -41.34 41.21
N GLY A 716 -37.23 -40.67 41.58
CA GLY A 716 -38.19 -40.09 40.64
C GLY A 716 -39.14 -41.08 39.95
N ALA A 717 -39.23 -42.33 40.42
CA ALA A 717 -40.06 -43.38 39.83
C ALA A 717 -41.32 -43.67 40.68
N LEU A 718 -42.25 -42.71 40.70
CA LEU A 718 -43.52 -42.82 41.43
C LEU A 718 -44.60 -43.61 40.64
N ASP A 719 -44.55 -43.61 39.31
CA ASP A 719 -45.53 -44.25 38.42
C ASP A 719 -44.86 -45.13 37.34
N ASN A 720 -45.59 -46.12 36.79
CA ASN A 720 -45.07 -47.07 35.77
C ASN A 720 -44.66 -46.43 34.44
N GLU A 721 -45.01 -45.17 34.20
CA GLU A 721 -44.71 -44.47 32.94
C GLU A 721 -43.35 -43.76 32.92
N ASN A 722 -42.75 -43.47 34.09
CA ASN A 722 -41.48 -42.74 34.18
C ASN A 722 -40.32 -43.70 34.50
N GLU A 723 -39.29 -43.74 33.64
CA GLU A 723 -38.04 -44.46 33.92
C GLU A 723 -37.32 -43.77 35.10
N PRO A 724 -36.92 -44.49 36.16
CA PRO A 724 -36.19 -43.92 37.30
C PRO A 724 -34.90 -43.24 36.84
N LEU A 725 -34.57 -42.15 37.54
CA LEU A 725 -33.30 -41.46 37.37
C LEU A 725 -32.13 -42.38 37.73
N PRO A 726 -31.10 -42.48 36.87
CA PRO A 726 -29.94 -43.32 37.16
C PRO A 726 -29.13 -42.77 38.34
N VAL A 727 -28.44 -43.66 39.04
CA VAL A 727 -27.51 -43.31 40.11
C VAL A 727 -26.09 -43.28 39.57
N LEU A 728 -25.41 -42.16 39.71
CA LEU A 728 -24.04 -41.97 39.24
C LEU A 728 -23.07 -42.26 40.39
N ILE A 729 -22.16 -43.21 40.21
CA ILE A 729 -21.14 -43.57 41.19
C ILE A 729 -19.78 -43.17 40.61
N GLN A 730 -19.07 -42.28 41.30
CA GLN A 730 -17.79 -41.75 40.86
C GLN A 730 -16.69 -42.04 41.88
N LYS A 731 -15.61 -42.66 41.42
CA LYS A 731 -14.33 -42.75 42.15
C LYS A 731 -13.39 -41.68 41.61
N ILE A 732 -12.85 -40.84 42.49
CA ILE A 732 -11.82 -39.82 42.17
C ILE A 732 -10.50 -40.22 42.82
#